data_AF-A0A1B8CPL1-F1
#
_entry.id   AF-A0A1B8CPL1-F1
#
_cell.length_a   1.000
_cell.length_b   1.000
_cell.length_c   1.000
_cell.angle_alpha   90.00
_cell.angle_beta   90.00
_cell.angle_gamma   90.00
#
_symmetry.space_group_name_H-M   'P 1'
#
loop_
_entity.id
_entity.type
_entity.pdbx_description
1 polymer ?
#
loop_
_entity_poly.entity_id
_entity_poly.type
_entity_poly.pdbx_seq_one_letter_code
_entity_poly.pdbx_strand_id
1 'polypeptide(L)'
;MFRKALKKIGNKRDSLVSTPSAASQQQATTSPSAGPSTDRAITEVFRSRGDARAQAGNYNGAIVMYDEALAATPTDTALLLSRSFAHSMSTPPNLDLSLKDANAAVQIDDRNWQAWQQLGETRLKMGYIAVAVEALENALRLANGYDKVTVQRALTEARSRMPLPILPGQHTALPSRPAQPAPPAPAVPIYSATSAPAYPLALAPPAVPSSPTARSPSAAPYYPAAPPPAASPPGAPPPPASLHPYAAPTPPAARTTPALRPQASPSPAAARGPPTAPTPPATSASTEPLEAFLSPPRSQSEAPPGYTPSLNNPDPAVRILSQQAIGTKLREFETTLRGRNRGCISIKPYTGEGYVDAVQLVYNGLTQADLTNRELSTQTQFYLHSSFSTMTFHGIDFPSNIFLNDDCETSPFYEGKLPGTVTITGYSKEYRVHQLSLNPRLNITFEVSGALPGAPLDKIVQRISTLQLLGTSEDSELLGQMLGLSQVEILQTGFHPTGGNRQKQIDTICMKLSGSLYDAPSRFIDFSKARNISNNTLGTAAQGIGLQNFLYQILLGAELLVRLRKEPVNTNNNGIMTDAISALVILSALWMQNVSIHAAVASIATPLPANKMYTLYSINNHRQIEGLIRFGEALSWPFMDEARAYIENVYRDLATGAAGIGFDICDWLFGLVLPGKIFRHRIMCCLVDASPSVRSINASPFWDSGIVVQNKSYWPKRTVVGRVLGGLNNPRSICGWVGPVPAPQGWSSSAWVKINARAVDVPIPVSTSQLQLTLDGLGLADPDVNESPEAALESITDIGQWIQALGPPPTATRNDVKKVEFTALRLTEVAGTTAEKEYRATVDFIINNIPISYVLYSNPLFVCAPPCVGTHLMHRRQAVKYLGSVVKVADLKEAYPPTDKLVIIDAQGPGEQVVARAWCAERARNAIVRKGLDCCFACAVNIAHKTTGLGFHILIWS
;
A
#
# COMPACT_ATOMS: atom_id res chain seq x y z
N MET A 1 24.14 -17.54 -41.06
CA MET A 1 25.53 -17.08 -40.76
C MET A 1 25.62 -15.90 -39.78
N PHE A 2 24.59 -15.06 -39.60
CA PHE A 2 24.64 -13.85 -38.76
C PHE A 2 25.10 -14.05 -37.28
N ARG A 3 24.80 -15.17 -36.62
CA ARG A 3 25.29 -15.46 -35.25
C ARG A 3 26.82 -15.63 -35.14
N LYS A 4 27.54 -15.96 -36.22
CA LYS A 4 29.02 -16.06 -36.20
C LYS A 4 29.73 -14.70 -36.37
N ALA A 5 29.05 -13.66 -36.87
CA ALA A 5 29.63 -12.33 -37.03
C ALA A 5 29.74 -11.58 -35.69
N LEU A 6 28.66 -11.57 -34.89
CA LEU A 6 28.64 -10.92 -33.58
C LEU A 6 29.66 -11.52 -32.59
N LYS A 7 29.82 -12.85 -32.58
CA LYS A 7 30.83 -13.53 -31.74
C LYS A 7 32.29 -13.21 -32.14
N LYS A 8 32.52 -12.60 -33.30
CA LYS A 8 33.85 -12.15 -33.77
C LYS A 8 34.14 -10.67 -33.47
N ILE A 9 33.12 -9.91 -33.03
CA ILE A 9 33.23 -8.50 -32.63
C ILE A 9 33.36 -8.36 -31.10
N GLY A 10 32.71 -9.24 -30.33
CA GLY A 10 32.87 -9.30 -28.85
C GLY A 10 34.33 -9.52 -28.43
N ASN A 11 34.95 -10.60 -28.92
CA ASN A 11 36.33 -11.02 -28.63
C ASN A 11 37.45 -10.01 -28.97
N LYS A 12 37.14 -8.79 -29.44
CA LYS A 12 38.11 -7.70 -29.66
C LYS A 12 37.91 -6.48 -28.75
N ARG A 13 36.98 -6.53 -27.78
CA ARG A 13 36.82 -5.52 -26.71
C ARG A 13 37.19 -6.04 -25.32
N ASP A 14 37.47 -7.34 -25.17
CA ASP A 14 37.85 -7.98 -23.89
C ASP A 14 39.26 -7.60 -23.40
N SER A 15 39.97 -6.70 -24.09
CA SER A 15 41.28 -6.16 -23.69
C SER A 15 41.20 -4.93 -22.78
N LEU A 16 40.01 -4.62 -22.22
CA LEU A 16 39.78 -3.50 -21.30
C LEU A 16 39.87 -3.90 -19.82
N VAL A 17 40.32 -5.12 -19.51
CA VAL A 17 40.64 -5.56 -18.15
C VAL A 17 42.16 -5.58 -18.00
N SER A 18 42.69 -4.76 -17.11
CA SER A 18 44.11 -4.68 -16.79
C SER A 18 44.61 -6.01 -16.22
N THR A 19 45.52 -6.67 -16.95
CA THR A 19 46.21 -7.87 -16.48
C THR A 19 47.12 -7.55 -15.29
N PRO A 20 47.11 -8.34 -14.20
CA PRO A 20 48.00 -8.11 -13.06
C PRO A 20 49.44 -8.47 -13.42
N SER A 21 50.37 -7.52 -13.22
CA SER A 21 51.80 -7.79 -13.32
C SER A 21 52.28 -8.54 -12.07
N ALA A 22 53.05 -9.61 -12.27
CA ALA A 22 53.54 -10.45 -11.19
C ALA A 22 54.89 -9.99 -10.63
N ALA A 23 55.07 -10.23 -9.34
CA ALA A 23 56.33 -10.29 -8.58
C ALA A 23 57.14 -9.00 -8.40
N SER A 24 57.12 -8.48 -7.19
CA SER A 24 58.34 -8.08 -6.47
C SER A 24 58.12 -8.24 -4.96
N GLN A 25 58.73 -9.28 -4.37
CA GLN A 25 58.83 -9.41 -2.91
C GLN A 25 59.94 -8.49 -2.42
N GLN A 26 59.63 -7.55 -1.51
CA GLN A 26 60.61 -6.97 -0.62
C GLN A 26 60.04 -6.91 0.80
N GLN A 27 60.85 -7.31 1.77
CA GLN A 27 60.46 -7.41 3.17
C GLN A 27 60.64 -6.07 3.90
N ALA A 28 59.67 -5.76 4.75
CA ALA A 28 59.72 -4.97 5.99
C ALA A 28 60.81 -3.88 6.17
N THR A 29 60.33 -2.64 6.32
CA THR A 29 60.75 -1.75 7.44
C THR A 29 59.53 -1.10 8.09
N THR A 30 59.67 -0.70 9.36
CA THR A 30 58.56 -0.39 10.27
C THR A 30 58.25 1.11 10.40
N SER A 31 56.98 1.49 10.31
CA SER A 31 56.39 2.69 10.96
C SER A 31 54.86 2.59 10.98
N PRO A 32 54.15 2.94 12.07
CA PRO A 32 52.68 2.85 12.13
C PRO A 32 52.00 4.19 11.81
N SER A 33 51.14 4.25 10.79
CA SER A 33 50.19 5.36 10.63
C SER A 33 48.93 4.93 9.85
N ALA A 34 47.77 5.32 10.38
CA ALA A 34 46.42 5.25 9.80
C ALA A 34 46.03 4.00 8.99
N GLY A 35 45.20 3.13 9.59
CA GLY A 35 44.51 2.07 8.83
C GLY A 35 43.60 2.64 7.72
N PRO A 36 43.36 1.88 6.64
CA PRO A 36 42.49 2.33 5.55
C PRO A 36 41.06 2.56 6.06
N SER A 37 40.44 3.67 5.64
CA SER A 37 39.04 3.93 5.96
C SER A 37 38.14 2.81 5.43
N THR A 38 37.18 2.38 6.25
CA THR A 38 36.20 1.33 5.91
C THR A 38 35.53 1.58 4.56
N ASP A 39 35.20 2.84 4.29
CA ASP A 39 34.44 3.25 3.12
C ASP A 39 35.24 3.04 1.82
N ARG A 40 36.58 3.22 1.87
CA ARG A 40 37.46 2.96 0.72
C ARG A 40 37.57 1.46 0.42
N ALA A 41 37.61 0.61 1.46
CA ALA A 41 37.61 -0.83 1.29
C ALA A 41 36.26 -1.35 0.76
N ILE A 42 35.15 -0.80 1.27
CA ILE A 42 33.78 -1.10 0.81
C ILE A 42 33.62 -0.73 -0.68
N THR A 43 34.04 0.49 -1.06
CA THR A 43 33.98 0.98 -2.44
C THR A 43 34.72 0.04 -3.40
N GLU A 44 35.94 -0.38 -3.06
CA GLU A 44 36.75 -1.27 -3.91
C GLU A 44 36.12 -2.66 -4.09
N VAL A 45 35.56 -3.23 -3.01
CA VAL A 45 34.87 -4.53 -3.07
C VAL A 45 33.64 -4.48 -3.98
N PHE A 46 32.84 -3.42 -3.90
CA PHE A 46 31.66 -3.26 -4.74
C PHE A 46 32.02 -2.91 -6.20
N ARG A 47 33.03 -2.04 -6.43
CA ARG A 47 33.59 -1.77 -7.76
C ARG A 47 34.01 -3.07 -8.46
N SER A 48 34.87 -3.86 -7.81
CA SER A 48 35.38 -5.13 -8.34
C SER A 48 34.26 -6.14 -8.66
N ARG A 49 33.22 -6.21 -7.82
CA ARG A 49 32.02 -7.04 -8.08
C ARG A 49 31.16 -6.54 -9.23
N GLY A 50 31.05 -5.23 -9.41
CA GLY A 50 30.39 -4.61 -10.56
C GLY A 50 31.10 -4.94 -11.86
N ASP A 51 32.42 -4.76 -11.88
CA ASP A 51 33.27 -5.04 -13.05
C ASP A 51 33.20 -6.52 -13.45
N ALA A 52 33.29 -7.44 -12.50
CA ALA A 52 33.14 -8.87 -12.75
C ALA A 52 31.78 -9.24 -13.37
N ARG A 53 30.69 -8.57 -12.94
CA ARG A 53 29.34 -8.80 -13.50
C ARG A 53 29.16 -8.15 -14.87
N ALA A 54 29.74 -6.98 -15.11
CA ALA A 54 29.76 -6.34 -16.41
C ALA A 54 30.53 -7.18 -17.45
N GLN A 55 31.67 -7.76 -17.06
CA GLN A 55 32.44 -8.72 -17.86
C GLN A 55 31.64 -10.01 -18.15
N ALA A 56 30.86 -10.50 -17.18
CA ALA A 56 29.95 -11.63 -17.37
C ALA A 56 28.70 -11.30 -18.22
N GLY A 57 28.57 -10.06 -18.73
CA GLY A 57 27.41 -9.60 -19.51
C GLY A 57 26.14 -9.35 -18.68
N ASN A 58 26.22 -9.44 -17.35
CA ASN A 58 25.10 -9.15 -16.45
C ASN A 58 25.10 -7.68 -16.05
N TYR A 59 24.77 -6.81 -17.01
CA TYR A 59 24.77 -5.35 -16.80
C TYR A 59 23.77 -4.90 -15.73
N ASN A 60 22.59 -5.55 -15.64
CA ASN A 60 21.61 -5.28 -14.58
C ASN A 60 22.19 -5.55 -13.18
N GLY A 61 22.90 -6.67 -13.00
CA GLY A 61 23.57 -7.00 -11.75
C GLY A 61 24.86 -6.21 -11.47
N ALA A 62 25.44 -5.57 -12.49
CA ALA A 62 26.60 -4.67 -12.36
C ALA A 62 26.18 -3.28 -11.87
N ILE A 63 25.09 -2.71 -12.41
CA ILE A 63 24.50 -1.42 -11.97
C ILE A 63 24.35 -1.39 -10.45
N VAL A 64 23.71 -2.42 -9.87
CA VAL A 64 23.48 -2.52 -8.42
C VAL A 64 24.78 -2.49 -7.60
N MET A 65 25.88 -3.06 -8.10
CA MET A 65 27.17 -3.00 -7.39
C MET A 65 27.84 -1.64 -7.55
N TYR A 66 27.67 -0.98 -8.69
CA TYR A 66 28.15 0.40 -8.86
C TYR A 66 27.31 1.40 -8.05
N ASP A 67 26.02 1.15 -7.84
CA ASP A 67 25.17 1.95 -6.93
C ASP A 67 25.68 1.91 -5.49
N GLU A 68 25.96 0.72 -4.96
CA GLU A 68 26.54 0.55 -3.62
C GLU A 68 27.93 1.19 -3.49
N ALA A 69 28.76 1.11 -4.54
CA ALA A 69 30.06 1.77 -4.57
C ALA A 69 29.92 3.32 -4.62
N LEU A 70 28.98 3.85 -5.40
CA LEU A 70 28.69 5.28 -5.50
C LEU A 70 27.97 5.83 -4.26
N ALA A 71 27.30 5.00 -3.47
CA ALA A 71 26.78 5.42 -2.16
C ALA A 71 27.91 5.80 -1.19
N ALA A 72 29.06 5.13 -1.28
CA ALA A 72 30.26 5.45 -0.50
C ALA A 72 31.12 6.56 -1.13
N THR A 73 31.23 6.61 -2.47
CA THR A 73 31.98 7.66 -3.19
C THR A 73 31.16 8.27 -4.35
N PRO A 74 30.21 9.18 -4.08
CA PRO A 74 29.24 9.65 -5.08
C PRO A 74 29.82 10.52 -6.21
N THR A 75 31.06 11.00 -6.05
CA THR A 75 31.77 11.84 -7.03
C THR A 75 32.87 11.08 -7.78
N ASP A 76 32.90 9.74 -7.74
CA ASP A 76 33.88 8.97 -8.49
C ASP A 76 33.48 8.86 -9.97
N THR A 77 34.18 9.64 -10.82
CA THR A 77 34.02 9.64 -12.27
C THR A 77 34.15 8.24 -12.88
N ALA A 78 35.05 7.38 -12.39
CA ALA A 78 35.24 6.05 -12.96
C ALA A 78 34.01 5.15 -12.71
N LEU A 79 33.46 5.17 -11.50
CA LEU A 79 32.24 4.44 -11.16
C LEU A 79 31.02 4.97 -11.91
N LEU A 80 30.89 6.30 -12.07
CA LEU A 80 29.82 6.91 -12.87
C LEU A 80 29.90 6.48 -14.34
N LEU A 81 31.10 6.35 -14.92
CA LEU A 81 31.27 5.86 -16.28
C LEU A 81 30.95 4.37 -16.41
N SER A 82 31.40 3.53 -15.48
CA SER A 82 31.07 2.10 -15.46
C SER A 82 29.56 1.86 -15.28
N ARG A 83 28.88 2.64 -14.42
CA ARG A 83 27.42 2.57 -14.26
C ARG A 83 26.68 3.12 -15.48
N SER A 84 27.12 4.25 -16.06
CA SER A 84 26.56 4.80 -17.30
C SER A 84 26.63 3.78 -18.44
N PHE A 85 27.77 3.12 -18.63
CA PHE A 85 27.94 2.07 -19.62
C PHE A 85 27.03 0.86 -19.34
N ALA A 86 26.93 0.42 -18.08
CA ALA A 86 26.04 -0.68 -17.69
C ALA A 86 24.55 -0.33 -17.92
N HIS A 87 24.09 0.89 -17.61
CA HIS A 87 22.76 1.38 -18.00
C HIS A 87 22.58 1.39 -19.53
N SER A 88 23.62 1.79 -20.29
CA SER A 88 23.62 1.79 -21.76
C SER A 88 23.54 0.40 -22.40
N MET A 89 23.89 -0.65 -21.64
CA MET A 89 23.96 -2.05 -22.07
C MET A 89 22.95 -2.97 -21.36
N SER A 90 22.20 -2.44 -20.38
CA SER A 90 21.12 -3.13 -19.67
C SER A 90 20.02 -3.63 -20.61
N THR A 91 19.24 -4.60 -20.15
CA THR A 91 18.08 -5.13 -20.89
C THR A 91 16.84 -5.05 -19.99
N PRO A 92 15.87 -4.14 -20.28
CA PRO A 92 15.90 -3.11 -21.35
C PRO A 92 16.98 -2.02 -21.10
N PRO A 93 17.46 -1.31 -22.14
CA PRO A 93 18.47 -0.25 -21.98
C PRO A 93 17.90 0.99 -21.30
N ASN A 94 18.55 1.43 -20.21
CA ASN A 94 18.15 2.58 -19.40
C ASN A 94 18.88 3.87 -19.85
N LEU A 95 18.58 4.34 -21.07
CA LEU A 95 19.35 5.41 -21.71
C LEU A 95 19.27 6.76 -20.99
N ASP A 96 18.14 7.09 -20.33
CA ASP A 96 17.99 8.34 -19.56
C ASP A 96 18.91 8.38 -18.33
N LEU A 97 19.05 7.25 -17.62
CA LEU A 97 19.96 7.11 -16.48
C LEU A 97 21.42 7.09 -16.93
N SER A 98 21.71 6.37 -18.03
CA SER A 98 23.02 6.38 -18.69
C SER A 98 23.45 7.81 -19.07
N LEU A 99 22.51 8.61 -19.62
CA LEU A 99 22.71 10.01 -19.97
C LEU A 99 22.95 10.88 -18.73
N LYS A 100 22.19 10.67 -17.64
CA LYS A 100 22.39 11.39 -16.37
C LYS A 100 23.79 11.17 -15.82
N ASP A 101 24.25 9.92 -15.73
CA ASP A 101 25.57 9.56 -15.21
C ASP A 101 26.71 10.06 -16.12
N ALA A 102 26.54 9.99 -17.44
CA ALA A 102 27.53 10.51 -18.39
C ALA A 102 27.67 12.03 -18.31
N ASN A 103 26.57 12.78 -18.15
CA ASN A 103 26.63 14.22 -17.91
C ASN A 103 27.27 14.53 -16.54
N ALA A 104 26.97 13.77 -15.49
CA ALA A 104 27.58 13.94 -14.17
C ALA A 104 29.10 13.70 -14.21
N ALA A 105 29.56 12.65 -14.90
CA ALA A 105 30.99 12.40 -15.10
C ALA A 105 31.70 13.55 -15.85
N VAL A 106 31.08 14.11 -16.89
CA VAL A 106 31.59 15.30 -17.60
C VAL A 106 31.57 16.57 -16.74
N GLN A 107 30.62 16.72 -15.81
CA GLN A 107 30.57 17.85 -14.89
C GLN A 107 31.62 17.77 -13.77
N ILE A 108 32.05 16.56 -13.40
CA ILE A 108 33.09 16.33 -12.38
C ILE A 108 34.50 16.44 -12.99
N ASP A 109 34.72 15.91 -14.19
CA ASP A 109 35.99 15.99 -14.92
C ASP A 109 35.73 16.30 -16.40
N ASP A 110 35.77 17.60 -16.74
CA ASP A 110 35.52 18.10 -18.09
C ASP A 110 36.63 17.75 -19.10
N ARG A 111 37.78 17.28 -18.62
CA ARG A 111 38.91 16.81 -19.43
C ARG A 111 38.88 15.30 -19.68
N ASN A 112 37.95 14.58 -19.06
CA ASN A 112 37.81 13.14 -19.23
C ASN A 112 37.27 12.78 -20.62
N TRP A 113 38.13 12.32 -21.52
CA TRP A 113 37.71 12.00 -22.88
C TRP A 113 36.74 10.80 -22.94
N GLN A 114 36.85 9.85 -22.01
CA GLN A 114 35.92 8.72 -21.90
C GLN A 114 34.52 9.18 -21.49
N ALA A 115 34.40 10.21 -20.63
CA ALA A 115 33.11 10.77 -20.25
C ALA A 115 32.40 11.45 -21.42
N TRP A 116 33.12 12.26 -22.20
CA TRP A 116 32.61 12.82 -23.44
C TRP A 116 32.25 11.74 -24.48
N GLN A 117 33.02 10.65 -24.55
CA GLN A 117 32.69 9.51 -25.42
C GLN A 117 31.39 8.81 -24.99
N GLN A 118 31.25 8.42 -23.72
CA GLN A 118 30.03 7.76 -23.22
C GLN A 118 28.79 8.64 -23.37
N LEU A 119 28.94 9.96 -23.16
CA LEU A 119 27.88 10.94 -23.40
C LEU A 119 27.45 10.96 -24.87
N GLY A 120 28.42 10.98 -25.80
CA GLY A 120 28.16 10.93 -27.24
C GLY A 120 27.52 9.61 -27.70
N GLU A 121 28.05 8.46 -27.28
CA GLU A 121 27.50 7.14 -27.61
C GLU A 121 26.07 6.96 -27.07
N THR A 122 25.78 7.46 -25.86
CA THR A 122 24.44 7.40 -25.27
C THR A 122 23.45 8.30 -25.99
N ARG A 123 23.83 9.55 -26.30
CA ARG A 123 23.00 10.44 -27.14
C ARG A 123 22.74 9.85 -28.53
N LEU A 124 23.72 9.16 -29.12
CA LEU A 124 23.55 8.47 -30.40
C LEU A 124 22.56 7.30 -30.31
N LYS A 125 22.58 6.52 -29.23
CA LYS A 125 21.58 5.46 -28.96
C LYS A 125 20.16 6.03 -28.77
N MET A 126 20.03 7.23 -28.21
CA MET A 126 18.75 7.93 -28.04
C MET A 126 18.25 8.64 -29.32
N GLY A 127 19.07 8.68 -30.39
CA GLY A 127 18.71 9.34 -31.66
C GLY A 127 19.05 10.84 -31.74
N TYR A 128 19.73 11.41 -30.75
CA TYR A 128 20.14 12.83 -30.73
C TYR A 128 21.45 13.05 -31.50
N ILE A 129 21.44 12.77 -32.81
CA ILE A 129 22.64 12.62 -33.65
C ILE A 129 23.54 13.87 -33.66
N ALA A 130 22.97 15.07 -33.85
CA ALA A 130 23.76 16.31 -33.89
C ALA A 130 24.52 16.57 -32.58
N VAL A 131 23.82 16.47 -31.44
CA VAL A 131 24.37 16.69 -30.09
C VAL A 131 25.28 15.53 -29.62
N ALA A 132 25.20 14.37 -30.30
CA ALA A 132 26.15 13.27 -30.14
C ALA A 132 27.45 13.54 -30.90
N VAL A 133 27.39 14.09 -32.12
CA VAL A 133 28.57 14.50 -32.90
C VAL A 133 29.39 15.55 -32.15
N GLU A 134 28.76 16.58 -31.58
CA GLU A 134 29.43 17.59 -30.75
C GLU A 134 30.17 17.00 -29.55
N ALA A 135 29.52 16.07 -28.81
CA ALA A 135 30.15 15.40 -27.67
C ALA A 135 31.34 14.51 -28.09
N LEU A 136 31.24 13.82 -29.23
CA LEU A 136 32.32 12.99 -29.76
C LEU A 136 33.48 13.83 -30.34
N GLU A 137 33.20 15.03 -30.85
CA GLU A 137 34.26 15.98 -31.24
C GLU A 137 35.00 16.54 -30.03
N ASN A 138 34.32 16.81 -28.92
CA ASN A 138 34.97 17.18 -27.65
C ASN A 138 35.83 16.03 -27.12
N ALA A 139 35.32 14.79 -27.13
CA ALA A 139 36.11 13.60 -26.78
C ALA A 139 37.36 13.46 -27.66
N LEU A 140 37.27 13.74 -28.97
CA LEU A 140 38.39 13.62 -29.91
C LEU A 140 39.49 14.67 -29.66
N ARG A 141 39.12 15.86 -29.21
CA ARG A 141 40.07 16.92 -28.82
C ARG A 141 40.87 16.54 -27.56
N LEU A 142 40.26 15.80 -26.64
CA LEU A 142 40.81 15.42 -25.34
C LEU A 142 41.55 14.06 -25.34
N ALA A 143 41.14 13.12 -26.19
CA ALA A 143 41.76 11.80 -26.32
C ALA A 143 43.20 11.90 -26.86
N ASN A 144 44.07 10.93 -26.54
CA ASN A 144 45.47 10.92 -26.98
C ASN A 144 45.90 9.56 -27.56
N GLY A 145 46.86 9.57 -28.49
CA GLY A 145 47.41 8.35 -29.09
C GLY A 145 46.35 7.43 -29.71
N TYR A 146 46.31 6.18 -29.25
CA TYR A 146 45.37 5.15 -29.72
C TYR A 146 43.90 5.52 -29.48
N ASP A 147 43.62 6.26 -28.41
CA ASP A 147 42.25 6.63 -28.02
C ASP A 147 41.57 7.59 -29.01
N LYS A 148 42.37 8.37 -29.77
CA LYS A 148 41.82 9.16 -30.88
C LYS A 148 41.21 8.26 -31.96
N VAL A 149 41.73 7.05 -32.17
CA VAL A 149 41.24 6.13 -33.23
C VAL A 149 39.88 5.53 -32.84
N THR A 150 39.68 5.17 -31.56
CA THR A 150 38.40 4.68 -31.05
C THR A 150 37.33 5.78 -31.09
N VAL A 151 37.65 7.00 -30.64
CA VAL A 151 36.71 8.13 -30.72
C VAL A 151 36.42 8.54 -32.17
N GLN A 152 37.44 8.60 -33.04
CA GLN A 152 37.26 8.92 -34.47
C GLN A 152 36.31 7.91 -35.15
N ARG A 153 36.36 6.63 -34.76
CA ARG A 153 35.44 5.61 -35.27
C ARG A 153 34.00 5.86 -34.82
N ALA A 154 33.78 6.16 -33.54
CA ALA A 154 32.45 6.49 -33.01
C ALA A 154 31.89 7.77 -33.67
N LEU A 155 32.72 8.80 -33.85
CA LEU A 155 32.38 10.03 -34.57
C LEU A 155 32.01 9.77 -36.04
N THR A 156 32.74 8.89 -36.72
CA THR A 156 32.46 8.50 -38.11
C THR A 156 31.12 7.75 -38.22
N GLU A 157 30.80 6.88 -37.24
CA GLU A 157 29.49 6.22 -37.16
C GLU A 157 28.35 7.21 -36.85
N ALA A 158 28.57 8.18 -35.97
CA ALA A 158 27.58 9.22 -35.68
C ALA A 158 27.29 10.08 -36.94
N ARG A 159 28.36 10.52 -37.64
CA ARG A 159 28.25 11.31 -38.88
C ARG A 159 27.60 10.52 -40.02
N SER A 160 27.82 9.21 -40.14
CA SER A 160 27.18 8.40 -41.20
C SER A 160 25.67 8.24 -41.03
N ARG A 161 25.13 8.53 -39.83
CA ARG A 161 23.69 8.56 -39.54
C ARG A 161 23.09 9.97 -39.67
N MET A 162 23.90 11.00 -39.94
CA MET A 162 23.43 12.38 -40.05
C MET A 162 22.84 12.64 -41.46
N PRO A 163 21.62 13.18 -41.59
CA PRO A 163 21.07 13.55 -42.89
C PRO A 163 21.85 14.72 -43.50
N LEU A 164 22.02 14.70 -44.83
CA LEU A 164 22.81 15.70 -45.56
C LEU A 164 22.23 17.12 -45.45
N PRO A 165 23.07 18.18 -45.37
CA PRO A 165 22.60 19.56 -45.38
C PRO A 165 22.00 19.94 -46.74
N ILE A 166 20.86 20.65 -46.73
CA ILE A 166 20.27 21.25 -47.92
C ILE A 166 20.97 22.60 -48.19
N LEU A 167 21.44 22.80 -49.42
CA LEU A 167 22.06 24.06 -49.87
C LEU A 167 21.01 25.19 -49.94
N PRO A 168 21.36 26.44 -49.59
CA PRO A 168 20.40 27.55 -49.57
C PRO A 168 20.16 28.12 -50.98
N GLY A 169 18.90 28.17 -51.43
CA GLY A 169 18.56 28.77 -52.72
C GLY A 169 17.08 28.85 -53.07
N GLN A 170 16.52 30.06 -52.99
CA GLN A 170 15.26 30.54 -53.58
C GLN A 170 13.93 30.18 -52.88
N HIS A 171 13.01 31.16 -52.89
CA HIS A 171 11.91 31.33 -51.93
C HIS A 171 10.52 31.08 -52.55
N THR A 172 9.49 30.79 -51.73
CA THR A 172 8.31 31.69 -51.52
C THR A 172 7.24 31.13 -50.53
N ALA A 173 6.69 32.03 -49.69
CA ALA A 173 5.41 32.00 -48.91
C ALA A 173 4.94 30.72 -48.16
N LEU A 174 4.95 30.63 -46.80
CA LEU A 174 4.07 31.25 -45.75
C LEU A 174 2.75 30.48 -45.45
N PRO A 175 2.16 30.50 -44.22
CA PRO A 175 2.49 31.30 -43.03
C PRO A 175 2.82 30.50 -41.74
N SER A 176 2.89 31.20 -40.59
CA SER A 176 3.59 30.85 -39.36
C SER A 176 2.76 30.21 -38.22
N ARG A 177 3.47 29.55 -37.28
CA ARG A 177 2.96 28.99 -36.01
C ARG A 177 3.39 29.87 -34.82
N PRO A 178 2.54 30.14 -33.81
CA PRO A 178 2.92 30.88 -32.60
C PRO A 178 3.94 30.13 -31.73
N ALA A 179 4.75 30.89 -30.99
CA ALA A 179 5.88 30.40 -30.20
C ALA A 179 5.49 29.71 -28.87
N GLN A 180 6.41 28.93 -28.30
CA GLN A 180 6.41 28.51 -26.89
C GLN A 180 7.69 28.97 -26.17
N PRO A 181 7.66 29.18 -24.84
CA PRO A 181 8.67 29.97 -24.13
C PRO A 181 9.86 29.14 -23.61
N ALA A 182 10.96 29.82 -23.27
CA ALA A 182 12.16 29.21 -22.71
C ALA A 182 12.04 28.90 -21.19
N PRO A 183 12.69 27.83 -20.68
CA PRO A 183 12.81 27.56 -19.25
C PRO A 183 13.92 28.41 -18.58
N PRO A 184 13.78 28.77 -17.29
CA PRO A 184 14.73 29.61 -16.56
C PRO A 184 15.97 28.86 -16.05
N ALA A 185 17.01 29.62 -15.70
CA ALA A 185 18.32 29.11 -15.25
C ALA A 185 18.30 28.53 -13.81
N PRO A 186 19.14 27.54 -13.50
CA PRO A 186 19.29 27.01 -12.14
C PRO A 186 20.14 27.92 -11.26
N ALA A 187 19.63 28.26 -10.08
CA ALA A 187 20.37 28.98 -9.03
C ALA A 187 21.19 28.00 -8.15
N VAL A 188 22.36 28.45 -7.72
CA VAL A 188 23.33 27.67 -6.93
C VAL A 188 22.94 27.60 -5.45
N PRO A 189 22.90 26.41 -4.82
CA PRO A 189 22.89 26.30 -3.35
C PRO A 189 24.32 26.38 -2.81
N ILE A 190 24.59 27.35 -1.94
CA ILE A 190 25.84 27.45 -1.18
C ILE A 190 25.79 26.45 -0.01
N TYR A 191 26.71 25.50 0.03
CA TYR A 191 26.91 24.65 1.20
C TYR A 191 27.49 25.48 2.35
N SER A 192 26.74 25.60 3.45
CA SER A 192 27.25 26.08 4.74
C SER A 192 27.50 24.88 5.65
N ALA A 193 28.72 24.75 6.17
CA ALA A 193 29.13 23.58 6.94
C ALA A 193 28.43 23.50 8.30
N THR A 194 28.11 22.27 8.73
CA THR A 194 27.62 21.94 10.06
C THR A 194 28.64 22.25 11.16
N SER A 195 28.19 22.94 12.21
CA SER A 195 28.75 22.80 13.56
C SER A 195 27.74 22.06 14.45
N ALA A 196 28.17 20.94 15.04
CA ALA A 196 27.46 20.35 16.17
C ALA A 196 27.71 21.23 17.42
N PRO A 197 26.76 21.26 18.38
CA PRO A 197 27.10 20.56 19.63
C PRO A 197 25.91 19.94 20.40
N ALA A 198 26.30 18.96 21.23
CA ALA A 198 25.76 18.60 22.55
C ALA A 198 24.30 18.08 22.72
N TYR A 199 24.21 16.87 23.28
CA TYR A 199 23.04 16.32 23.99
C TYR A 199 22.70 17.12 25.26
N PRO A 200 21.44 17.04 25.71
CA PRO A 200 21.18 16.62 27.10
C PRO A 200 20.49 15.24 27.21
N LEU A 201 20.65 14.62 28.38
CA LEU A 201 20.13 13.29 28.73
C LEU A 201 18.66 13.32 29.21
N ALA A 202 18.00 12.18 28.97
CA ALA A 202 16.98 11.54 29.80
C ALA A 202 15.79 12.35 30.36
N LEU A 203 14.59 12.06 29.82
CA LEU A 203 13.34 12.04 30.59
C LEU A 203 12.62 10.69 30.35
N ALA A 204 12.17 10.06 31.44
CA ALA A 204 11.58 8.72 31.42
C ALA A 204 10.12 8.72 30.92
N PRO A 205 9.61 7.61 30.35
CA PRO A 205 8.20 7.45 30.03
C PRO A 205 7.34 7.38 31.31
N PRO A 206 6.10 7.90 31.30
CA PRO A 206 5.22 7.89 32.47
C PRO A 206 4.75 6.47 32.82
N ALA A 207 4.56 6.22 34.11
CA ALA A 207 4.14 4.92 34.63
C ALA A 207 2.70 4.57 34.22
N VAL A 208 2.49 3.30 33.84
CA VAL A 208 1.16 2.72 33.60
C VAL A 208 0.53 2.37 34.97
N PRO A 209 -0.71 2.82 35.26
CA PRO A 209 -1.37 2.45 36.51
C PRO A 209 -1.73 0.95 36.54
N SER A 210 -1.49 0.33 37.69
CA SER A 210 -1.70 -1.10 37.93
C SER A 210 -3.19 -1.49 37.95
N SER A 211 -3.50 -2.62 37.32
CA SER A 211 -4.81 -3.26 37.41
C SER A 211 -5.00 -3.93 38.79
N PRO A 212 -6.14 -3.74 39.48
CA PRO A 212 -6.42 -4.44 40.73
C PRO A 212 -6.83 -5.90 40.47
N THR A 213 -6.27 -6.80 41.26
CA THR A 213 -6.59 -8.23 41.28
C THR A 213 -7.91 -8.51 41.99
N ALA A 214 -8.80 -9.30 41.36
CA ALA A 214 -9.97 -9.88 42.01
C ALA A 214 -10.10 -11.37 41.67
N ARG A 215 -10.30 -12.17 42.72
CA ARG A 215 -10.18 -13.63 42.79
C ARG A 215 -11.09 -14.42 41.83
N SER A 216 -10.60 -15.58 41.43
CA SER A 216 -11.38 -16.72 40.95
C SER A 216 -12.25 -17.35 42.06
N PRO A 217 -13.35 -18.03 41.67
CA PRO A 217 -13.88 -19.17 42.42
C PRO A 217 -13.85 -20.48 41.59
N SER A 218 -13.83 -21.60 42.31
CA SER A 218 -13.73 -22.97 41.79
C SER A 218 -15.06 -23.54 41.27
N ALA A 219 -15.00 -24.66 40.55
CA ALA A 219 -16.12 -25.36 39.93
C ALA A 219 -16.83 -26.38 40.84
N ALA A 220 -18.13 -26.61 40.58
CA ALA A 220 -18.93 -27.87 40.67
C ALA A 220 -20.44 -27.56 40.89
N PRO A 221 -21.39 -28.49 40.64
CA PRO A 221 -21.56 -29.39 39.48
C PRO A 221 -22.99 -29.30 38.85
N TYR A 222 -23.30 -30.19 37.90
CA TYR A 222 -24.57 -30.31 37.14
C TYR A 222 -25.85 -30.58 37.97
N TYR A 223 -27.02 -30.14 37.47
CA TYR A 223 -28.27 -30.92 37.17
C TYR A 223 -29.39 -29.99 36.58
N PRO A 224 -30.53 -30.47 36.01
CA PRO A 224 -31.06 -29.88 34.75
C PRO A 224 -32.54 -29.45 34.71
N ALA A 225 -32.89 -28.81 33.58
CA ALA A 225 -34.20 -28.77 32.89
C ALA A 225 -35.36 -27.86 33.37
N ALA A 226 -35.86 -27.01 32.45
CA ALA A 226 -37.27 -26.81 32.10
C ALA A 226 -37.42 -26.00 30.78
N PRO A 227 -38.42 -26.27 29.91
CA PRO A 227 -38.61 -25.59 28.61
C PRO A 227 -39.50 -24.33 28.69
N PRO A 228 -39.53 -23.47 27.64
CA PRO A 228 -40.28 -22.20 27.65
C PRO A 228 -41.75 -22.34 27.25
N PRO A 229 -42.67 -21.48 27.75
CA PRO A 229 -44.04 -21.36 27.27
C PRO A 229 -44.17 -20.45 26.04
N ALA A 230 -45.30 -20.58 25.34
CA ALA A 230 -45.51 -20.13 23.96
C ALA A 230 -46.10 -18.71 23.78
N ALA A 231 -46.17 -18.28 22.52
CA ALA A 231 -46.67 -16.97 22.06
C ALA A 231 -48.20 -16.78 22.20
N SER A 232 -48.68 -15.55 21.97
CA SER A 232 -50.10 -15.21 21.85
C SER A 232 -50.36 -14.12 20.78
N PRO A 233 -51.57 -14.04 20.16
CA PRO A 233 -51.79 -13.40 18.85
C PRO A 233 -52.51 -12.00 18.92
N PRO A 234 -52.77 -11.30 17.77
CA PRO A 234 -53.03 -9.84 17.75
C PRO A 234 -54.48 -9.39 17.44
N GLY A 235 -54.82 -8.11 17.74
CA GLY A 235 -55.96 -7.39 17.11
C GLY A 235 -56.53 -6.12 17.81
N ALA A 236 -56.28 -4.92 17.22
CA ALA A 236 -57.13 -3.72 16.96
C ALA A 236 -58.27 -3.19 17.94
N PRO A 237 -58.84 -1.95 17.77
CA PRO A 237 -58.22 -0.60 17.78
C PRO A 237 -59.00 0.46 18.67
N PRO A 238 -59.16 1.80 18.40
CA PRO A 238 -59.23 2.92 19.39
C PRO A 238 -60.69 3.40 19.72
N PRO A 239 -61.07 4.62 20.27
CA PRO A 239 -60.39 5.91 20.63
C PRO A 239 -60.84 6.46 22.05
N PRO A 240 -60.99 7.78 22.42
CA PRO A 240 -60.61 9.11 21.88
C PRO A 240 -59.93 10.10 22.91
N ALA A 241 -59.89 11.41 22.61
CA ALA A 241 -59.05 12.46 23.23
C ALA A 241 -59.74 13.50 24.15
N SER A 242 -58.95 14.26 24.95
CA SER A 242 -59.18 15.61 25.55
C SER A 242 -58.18 15.86 26.72
N LEU A 243 -57.82 17.05 27.23
CA LEU A 243 -57.88 18.48 26.85
C LEU A 243 -56.80 19.23 27.69
N HIS A 244 -56.30 20.40 27.26
CA HIS A 244 -55.55 21.38 28.11
C HIS A 244 -56.52 22.10 29.11
N PRO A 245 -56.15 23.02 30.06
CA PRO A 245 -54.92 23.86 30.16
C PRO A 245 -54.42 24.37 31.56
N TYR A 246 -53.40 25.27 31.52
CA TYR A 246 -53.10 26.44 32.40
C TYR A 246 -52.47 26.38 33.82
N ALA A 247 -51.53 27.34 33.99
CA ALA A 247 -51.20 28.19 35.16
C ALA A 247 -50.06 27.80 36.16
N ALA A 248 -49.26 28.82 36.51
CA ALA A 248 -48.20 28.84 37.52
C ALA A 248 -48.73 29.26 38.91
N PRO A 249 -47.94 29.15 40.00
CA PRO A 249 -47.24 30.35 40.52
C PRO A 249 -45.91 30.11 41.30
N THR A 250 -45.27 31.21 41.72
CA THR A 250 -44.21 31.36 42.76
C THR A 250 -44.64 32.47 43.74
N PRO A 251 -43.93 32.82 44.85
CA PRO A 251 -42.98 32.12 45.76
C PRO A 251 -43.58 32.03 47.21
N PRO A 252 -42.86 31.84 48.37
CA PRO A 252 -42.04 32.92 49.01
C PRO A 252 -40.90 32.54 50.04
N ALA A 253 -40.04 33.54 50.31
CA ALA A 253 -39.41 33.94 51.60
C ALA A 253 -38.45 33.04 52.44
N ALA A 254 -37.68 33.70 53.33
CA ALA A 254 -36.51 33.18 54.06
C ALA A 254 -36.42 33.65 55.54
N ARG A 255 -35.59 32.99 56.38
CA ARG A 255 -34.61 33.56 57.36
C ARG A 255 -34.24 32.61 58.52
N THR A 256 -32.96 32.57 58.91
CA THR A 256 -32.43 32.86 60.29
C THR A 256 -30.88 32.86 60.37
N THR A 257 -30.32 33.69 61.27
CA THR A 257 -28.90 33.91 61.67
C THR A 257 -28.54 33.10 62.96
N PRO A 258 -27.36 33.16 63.67
CA PRO A 258 -26.24 34.16 63.67
C PRO A 258 -24.75 33.72 63.97
N ALA A 259 -23.79 34.69 63.89
CA ALA A 259 -22.52 34.84 64.68
C ALA A 259 -21.29 33.87 64.47
N LEU A 260 -20.00 34.17 64.78
CA LEU A 260 -19.28 35.45 65.09
C LEU A 260 -17.77 35.60 64.66
N ARG A 261 -16.75 35.52 65.56
CA ARG A 261 -15.33 36.02 65.41
C ARG A 261 -14.33 35.35 66.42
N PRO A 262 -12.97 35.50 66.36
CA PRO A 262 -12.20 36.77 66.42
C PRO A 262 -11.09 36.99 65.35
N GLN A 263 -9.89 37.50 65.70
CA GLN A 263 -9.17 38.54 64.93
C GLN A 263 -7.75 38.87 65.46
N ALA A 264 -6.80 39.33 64.62
CA ALA A 264 -5.58 40.08 65.01
C ALA A 264 -5.03 41.02 63.89
N SER A 265 -4.17 41.99 64.25
CA SER A 265 -3.68 43.15 63.44
C SER A 265 -2.11 43.24 63.48
N PRO A 266 -1.31 44.30 63.09
CA PRO A 266 -1.53 45.77 63.13
C PRO A 266 -0.98 46.62 61.94
N SER A 267 -0.94 47.96 62.09
CA SER A 267 -0.37 48.98 61.16
C SER A 267 0.36 50.10 61.96
N PRO A 268 1.17 50.98 61.31
CA PRO A 268 0.86 52.44 61.23
C PRO A 268 1.45 53.14 59.95
N ALA A 269 1.34 54.45 59.66
CA ALA A 269 0.28 55.49 59.79
C ALA A 269 0.71 56.83 59.10
N ALA A 270 -0.24 57.62 58.54
CA ALA A 270 -0.24 59.10 58.32
C ALA A 270 0.88 59.81 57.48
N ALA A 271 0.75 61.03 56.90
CA ALA A 271 -0.36 61.87 56.37
C ALA A 271 0.21 63.16 55.67
N ARG A 272 -0.65 63.93 54.94
CA ARG A 272 -0.47 65.30 54.36
C ARG A 272 0.23 65.49 52.99
N GLY A 273 -0.09 66.61 52.33
CA GLY A 273 0.56 67.28 51.18
C GLY A 273 0.11 68.77 51.18
N PRO A 274 0.21 69.59 50.11
CA PRO A 274 1.13 69.68 48.94
C PRO A 274 2.19 70.83 49.20
N PRO A 275 2.76 71.65 48.27
CA PRO A 275 2.87 71.64 46.79
C PRO A 275 4.33 71.92 46.26
N THR A 276 4.44 72.40 45.01
CA THR A 276 5.58 73.11 44.34
C THR A 276 6.83 72.35 43.87
N ALA A 277 7.28 72.68 42.65
CA ALA A 277 8.63 72.42 42.12
C ALA A 277 9.63 73.48 42.65
N PRO A 278 10.95 73.19 42.66
CA PRO A 278 11.77 73.61 41.51
C PRO A 278 12.94 72.67 41.14
N THR A 279 13.75 73.16 40.20
CA THR A 279 14.91 72.58 39.48
C THR A 279 16.20 72.35 40.32
N PRO A 280 17.23 71.65 39.76
CA PRO A 280 18.39 71.11 40.49
C PRO A 280 19.60 72.09 40.46
N PRO A 281 20.87 71.76 40.79
CA PRO A 281 21.75 70.81 40.05
C PRO A 281 22.85 70.09 40.89
N ALA A 282 23.76 69.37 40.19
CA ALA A 282 25.22 69.31 40.46
C ALA A 282 25.76 68.62 41.75
N THR A 283 26.95 68.01 41.82
CA THR A 283 27.98 67.58 40.82
C THR A 283 29.04 66.73 41.55
N SER A 284 29.50 65.63 40.93
CA SER A 284 30.92 65.22 40.88
C SER A 284 31.05 63.93 40.04
N ALA A 285 31.86 63.71 39.00
CA ALA A 285 32.86 64.43 38.19
C ALA A 285 34.16 63.62 38.08
N SER A 286 34.30 62.84 36.99
CA SER A 286 35.55 62.34 36.33
C SER A 286 35.20 61.11 35.47
N THR A 287 35.60 60.91 34.21
CA THR A 287 36.35 61.73 33.23
C THR A 287 36.03 61.25 31.79
N GLU A 288 36.32 62.11 30.81
CA GLU A 288 36.14 62.08 29.33
C GLU A 288 36.54 60.82 28.51
N PRO A 289 36.26 60.72 27.16
CA PRO A 289 36.11 61.82 26.17
C PRO A 289 34.97 61.79 25.10
N LEU A 290 34.75 62.99 24.53
CA LEU A 290 34.09 63.41 23.26
C LEU A 290 32.66 62.87 22.98
N GLU A 291 31.59 63.66 23.01
CA GLU A 291 31.28 64.90 22.24
C GLU A 291 31.56 64.82 20.72
N ALA A 292 30.48 64.73 19.93
CA ALA A 292 30.19 65.76 18.93
C ALA A 292 28.69 65.76 18.50
N PHE A 293 28.02 66.90 18.70
CA PHE A 293 27.14 67.59 17.72
C PHE A 293 26.31 66.71 16.73
N LEU A 294 24.97 66.69 16.67
CA LEU A 294 23.92 67.64 17.08
C LEU A 294 22.53 66.98 17.13
N SER A 295 21.60 67.59 17.88
CA SER A 295 20.12 67.47 17.76
C SER A 295 19.55 68.87 17.42
N PRO A 296 18.22 69.15 17.30
CA PRO A 296 17.03 68.28 17.36
C PRO A 296 16.31 68.30 15.97
N PRO A 297 15.04 68.74 15.70
CA PRO A 297 13.92 69.31 16.49
C PRO A 297 12.71 68.37 16.68
N ARG A 298 11.63 68.91 17.27
CA ARG A 298 10.26 68.34 17.32
C ARG A 298 9.40 68.92 16.18
N SER A 299 8.29 68.27 15.83
CA SER A 299 7.07 68.97 15.42
C SER A 299 5.84 68.35 16.07
N GLN A 300 4.89 69.19 16.47
CA GLN A 300 3.55 68.79 16.86
C GLN A 300 2.69 68.72 15.60
N SER A 301 1.84 67.70 15.49
CA SER A 301 0.56 67.83 14.79
C SER A 301 -0.41 66.78 15.33
N GLU A 302 -1.63 67.20 15.63
CA GLU A 302 -2.75 66.28 15.77
C GLU A 302 -3.01 65.57 14.42
N ALA A 303 -3.61 64.38 14.50
CA ALA A 303 -3.66 63.44 13.39
C ALA A 303 -4.72 63.81 12.32
N PRO A 304 -4.41 63.63 11.02
CA PRO A 304 -5.40 63.38 9.98
C PRO A 304 -5.83 61.88 9.97
N PRO A 305 -7.03 61.57 9.45
CA PRO A 305 -7.68 60.28 9.69
C PRO A 305 -7.30 59.17 8.70
N GLY A 306 -7.49 57.92 9.15
CA GLY A 306 -7.87 56.79 8.28
C GLY A 306 -6.73 56.13 7.49
N TYR A 307 -5.98 55.23 8.13
CA TYR A 307 -5.06 54.34 7.41
C TYR A 307 -5.80 53.08 6.93
N THR A 308 -6.27 53.09 5.69
CA THR A 308 -6.79 51.88 5.02
C THR A 308 -5.65 50.88 4.78
N PRO A 309 -5.75 49.61 5.22
CA PRO A 309 -4.72 48.61 4.98
C PRO A 309 -4.54 48.36 3.47
N SER A 310 -3.30 48.37 2.99
CA SER A 310 -2.97 48.05 1.59
C SER A 310 -1.66 47.29 1.53
N LEU A 311 -1.60 46.22 0.74
CA LEU A 311 -0.36 45.47 0.51
C LEU A 311 0.66 46.26 -0.32
N ASN A 312 0.19 47.25 -1.08
CA ASN A 312 1.03 48.17 -1.88
C ASN A 312 1.51 49.39 -1.09
N ASN A 313 1.22 49.46 0.22
CA ASN A 313 1.58 50.62 1.03
C ASN A 313 3.11 50.83 1.10
N PRO A 314 3.67 52.04 0.97
CA PRO A 314 5.12 52.26 0.99
C PRO A 314 5.80 52.07 2.35
N ASP A 315 5.06 52.06 3.48
CA ASP A 315 5.62 52.00 4.82
C ASP A 315 5.91 50.54 5.29
N PRO A 316 7.17 50.18 5.61
CA PRO A 316 7.52 48.83 6.07
C PRO A 316 6.92 48.47 7.44
N ALA A 317 6.66 49.41 8.34
CA ALA A 317 6.04 49.13 9.64
C ALA A 317 4.57 48.70 9.48
N VAL A 318 3.85 49.31 8.53
CA VAL A 318 2.47 48.95 8.22
C VAL A 318 2.40 47.61 7.45
N ARG A 319 3.42 47.29 6.63
CA ARG A 319 3.54 45.96 5.99
C ARG A 319 3.79 44.82 6.96
N ILE A 320 4.59 45.04 8.01
CA ILE A 320 4.85 44.02 9.05
C ILE A 320 3.53 43.67 9.76
N LEU A 321 2.73 44.68 10.11
CA LEU A 321 1.39 44.48 10.63
C LEU A 321 0.45 43.84 9.60
N SER A 322 0.56 44.13 8.29
CA SER A 322 -0.32 43.52 7.28
C SER A 322 -0.03 42.03 7.05
N GLN A 323 1.22 41.61 6.86
CA GLN A 323 1.54 40.18 6.68
C GLN A 323 1.32 39.36 7.96
N GLN A 324 1.67 39.90 9.14
CA GLN A 324 1.38 39.22 10.40
C GLN A 324 -0.11 39.18 10.70
N ALA A 325 -0.89 40.23 10.38
CA ALA A 325 -2.35 40.20 10.51
C ALA A 325 -3.00 39.25 9.50
N ILE A 326 -2.52 39.16 8.26
CA ILE A 326 -2.99 38.16 7.27
C ILE A 326 -2.71 36.75 7.78
N GLY A 327 -1.48 36.47 8.23
CA GLY A 327 -1.12 35.17 8.82
C GLY A 327 -1.88 34.86 10.11
N THR A 328 -2.36 35.87 10.85
CA THR A 328 -3.17 35.70 12.06
C THR A 328 -4.63 35.46 11.72
N LYS A 329 -5.23 36.29 10.86
CA LYS A 329 -6.57 36.07 10.28
C LYS A 329 -6.70 34.71 9.61
N LEU A 330 -5.70 34.26 8.86
CA LEU A 330 -5.70 32.93 8.24
C LEU A 330 -5.66 31.80 9.27
N ARG A 331 -4.91 31.93 10.37
CA ARG A 331 -4.88 30.95 11.47
C ARG A 331 -6.18 30.95 12.29
N GLU A 332 -6.75 32.12 12.57
CA GLU A 332 -8.07 32.27 13.21
C GLU A 332 -9.18 31.68 12.34
N PHE A 333 -9.16 31.98 11.04
CA PHE A 333 -10.07 31.42 10.06
C PHE A 333 -9.90 29.90 9.94
N GLU A 334 -8.67 29.39 9.82
CA GLU A 334 -8.38 27.95 9.76
C GLU A 334 -8.88 27.24 11.04
N THR A 335 -8.68 27.85 12.21
CA THR A 335 -9.19 27.31 13.49
C THR A 335 -10.72 27.28 13.51
N THR A 336 -11.36 28.34 13.03
CA THR A 336 -12.83 28.44 12.92
C THR A 336 -13.39 27.42 11.93
N LEU A 337 -12.75 27.26 10.77
CA LEU A 337 -13.14 26.31 9.74
C LEU A 337 -12.91 24.87 10.20
N ARG A 338 -11.78 24.55 10.86
CA ARG A 338 -11.53 23.24 11.49
C ARG A 338 -12.56 22.93 12.57
N GLY A 339 -13.00 23.93 13.34
CA GLY A 339 -14.08 23.80 14.32
C GLY A 339 -15.43 23.47 13.68
N ARG A 340 -15.82 24.19 12.61
CA ARG A 340 -17.07 23.93 11.88
C ARG A 340 -17.03 22.64 11.05
N ASN A 341 -15.86 22.24 10.55
CA ASN A 341 -15.62 20.99 9.82
C ASN A 341 -15.10 19.87 10.75
N ARG A 342 -15.41 19.91 12.05
CA ARG A 342 -15.14 18.79 12.97
C ARG A 342 -15.92 17.56 12.51
N GLY A 343 -15.22 16.45 12.32
CA GLY A 343 -15.77 15.22 11.72
C GLY A 343 -15.52 15.08 10.21
N CYS A 344 -14.90 16.07 9.56
CA CYS A 344 -14.59 15.98 8.13
C CYS A 344 -13.40 15.07 7.85
N ILE A 345 -13.44 14.46 6.67
CA ILE A 345 -12.46 13.46 6.26
C ILE A 345 -11.26 14.13 5.58
N SER A 346 -10.06 13.72 5.98
CA SER A 346 -8.78 14.07 5.38
C SER A 346 -7.97 12.80 5.13
N ILE A 347 -7.26 12.75 4.00
CA ILE A 347 -6.32 11.68 3.68
C ILE A 347 -4.91 12.24 3.87
N LYS A 348 -4.03 11.47 4.52
CA LYS A 348 -2.61 11.84 4.70
C LYS A 348 -1.70 10.70 4.22
N PRO A 349 -0.51 11.01 3.68
CA PRO A 349 0.50 9.98 3.42
C PRO A 349 0.95 9.34 4.74
N TYR A 350 1.23 8.04 4.71
CA TYR A 350 1.66 7.24 5.85
C TYR A 350 2.90 6.41 5.47
N THR A 351 4.05 7.08 5.44
CA THR A 351 5.44 6.55 5.48
C THR A 351 6.42 7.72 5.59
N GLY A 352 7.74 7.43 5.65
CA GLY A 352 8.80 8.42 5.84
C GLY A 352 8.95 9.47 4.72
N GLU A 353 9.82 10.45 4.95
CA GLU A 353 9.99 11.61 4.07
C GLU A 353 10.34 11.21 2.62
N GLY A 354 9.51 11.64 1.67
CA GLY A 354 9.72 11.47 0.23
C GLY A 354 8.95 10.31 -0.43
N TYR A 355 8.55 9.27 0.31
CA TYR A 355 7.85 8.11 -0.27
C TYR A 355 6.55 7.79 0.46
N VAL A 356 5.47 7.63 -0.30
CA VAL A 356 4.15 7.20 0.20
C VAL A 356 3.97 5.73 -0.17
N ASP A 357 3.90 4.83 0.83
CA ASP A 357 3.58 3.40 0.64
C ASP A 357 2.10 3.11 0.99
N ALA A 358 1.49 3.99 1.77
CA ALA A 358 0.12 3.88 2.26
C ALA A 358 -0.47 5.26 2.56
N VAL A 359 -1.80 5.32 2.64
CA VAL A 359 -2.52 6.49 3.16
C VAL A 359 -3.26 6.18 4.46
N GLN A 360 -3.26 7.16 5.37
CA GLN A 360 -4.04 7.16 6.59
C GLN A 360 -5.31 7.99 6.41
N LEU A 361 -6.43 7.43 6.86
CA LEU A 361 -7.70 8.14 6.99
C LEU A 361 -7.73 8.90 8.33
N VAL A 362 -8.00 10.21 8.28
CA VAL A 362 -8.06 11.07 9.46
C VAL A 362 -9.39 11.82 9.50
N TYR A 363 -10.01 11.87 10.68
CA TYR A 363 -11.20 12.67 10.95
C TYR A 363 -10.80 13.94 11.71
N ASN A 364 -11.05 15.11 11.12
CA ASN A 364 -10.61 16.37 11.71
C ASN A 364 -11.29 16.65 13.04
N GLY A 365 -10.51 16.87 14.10
CA GLY A 365 -11.02 17.18 15.44
C GLY A 365 -11.72 16.01 16.16
N LEU A 366 -11.53 14.77 15.72
CA LEU A 366 -11.99 13.55 16.40
C LEU A 366 -10.82 12.60 16.63
N THR A 367 -10.79 11.98 17.80
CA THR A 367 -9.88 10.88 18.15
C THR A 367 -10.52 9.54 17.78
N GLN A 368 -9.74 8.46 17.80
CA GLN A 368 -10.28 7.11 17.55
C GLN A 368 -11.36 6.70 18.56
N ALA A 369 -11.34 7.25 19.78
CA ALA A 369 -12.36 7.00 20.80
C ALA A 369 -13.69 7.73 20.54
N ASP A 370 -13.67 8.81 19.75
CA ASP A 370 -14.89 9.55 19.36
C ASP A 370 -15.60 8.93 18.14
N LEU A 371 -14.96 7.98 17.46
CA LEU A 371 -15.48 7.36 16.24
C LEU A 371 -16.28 6.10 16.56
N THR A 372 -17.42 5.92 15.90
CA THR A 372 -18.23 4.71 16.08
C THR A 372 -17.79 3.59 15.12
N ASN A 373 -18.33 2.39 15.31
CA ASN A 373 -18.14 1.26 14.38
C ASN A 373 -18.54 1.58 12.92
N ARG A 374 -19.36 2.60 12.68
CA ARG A 374 -19.70 3.11 11.34
C ARG A 374 -18.48 3.75 10.67
N GLU A 375 -17.81 4.68 11.36
CA GLU A 375 -16.67 5.44 10.85
C GLU A 375 -15.36 4.65 10.84
N LEU A 376 -15.15 3.80 11.85
CA LEU A 376 -13.99 2.93 11.95
C LEU A 376 -13.99 1.82 10.88
N SER A 377 -15.12 1.60 10.19
CA SER A 377 -15.31 0.52 9.21
C SER A 377 -14.99 -0.88 9.77
N THR A 378 -15.00 -1.05 11.10
CA THR A 378 -14.86 -2.34 11.79
C THR A 378 -15.98 -3.32 11.44
N GLN A 379 -17.07 -2.83 10.82
CA GLN A 379 -18.22 -3.60 10.36
C GLN A 379 -18.05 -4.27 8.99
N THR A 380 -17.00 -4.00 8.19
CA THR A 380 -16.87 -4.64 6.86
C THR A 380 -16.55 -6.13 6.92
N GLN A 381 -16.30 -6.69 8.11
CA GLN A 381 -16.22 -8.13 8.34
C GLN A 381 -17.04 -8.58 9.55
N PHE A 382 -18.37 -8.43 9.43
CA PHE A 382 -19.20 -9.60 9.77
C PHE A 382 -18.87 -10.72 8.78
N TYR A 383 -17.81 -11.45 9.10
CA TYR A 383 -17.70 -12.81 8.65
C TYR A 383 -18.98 -13.52 9.05
N LEU A 384 -19.84 -13.84 8.07
CA LEU A 384 -21.12 -14.53 8.33
C LEU A 384 -20.91 -15.85 9.09
N HIS A 385 -19.69 -16.38 9.04
CA HIS A 385 -19.24 -17.49 9.85
C HIS A 385 -17.78 -17.31 10.30
N SER A 386 -17.47 -17.74 11.52
CA SER A 386 -16.14 -17.59 12.15
C SER A 386 -14.98 -18.23 11.36
N SER A 387 -15.27 -19.24 10.52
CA SER A 387 -14.30 -19.86 9.59
C SER A 387 -13.65 -18.87 8.63
N PHE A 388 -14.35 -17.81 8.23
CA PHE A 388 -13.83 -16.85 7.26
C PHE A 388 -12.77 -15.91 7.86
N SER A 389 -12.62 -15.89 9.19
CA SER A 389 -11.55 -15.13 9.86
C SER A 389 -10.16 -15.50 9.39
N THR A 390 -9.93 -16.75 8.97
CA THR A 390 -8.63 -17.19 8.43
C THR A 390 -8.35 -16.68 7.01
N MET A 391 -9.29 -15.99 6.37
CA MET A 391 -9.02 -15.23 5.14
C MET A 391 -8.08 -14.06 5.40
N THR A 392 -8.17 -13.46 6.60
CA THR A 392 -7.36 -12.29 6.98
C THR A 392 -6.52 -12.58 8.21
N PHE A 393 -5.74 -11.59 8.59
CA PHE A 393 -4.73 -11.72 9.63
C PHE A 393 -5.15 -10.98 10.90
N HIS A 394 -5.66 -11.73 11.87
CA HIS A 394 -6.07 -11.22 13.18
C HIS A 394 -5.27 -11.80 14.37
N GLY A 395 -4.26 -12.66 14.16
CA GLY A 395 -3.65 -13.40 15.28
C GLY A 395 -2.25 -14.01 15.12
N ILE A 396 -1.45 -13.61 14.11
CA ILE A 396 -0.08 -14.13 13.94
C ILE A 396 0.91 -13.01 13.60
N ASP A 397 0.77 -11.82 14.18
CA ASP A 397 1.73 -10.73 13.93
C ASP A 397 3.15 -11.15 14.34
N PHE A 398 4.09 -11.06 13.39
CA PHE A 398 5.52 -11.30 13.57
C PHE A 398 6.33 -10.33 12.69
N PRO A 399 7.53 -9.89 13.14
CA PRO A 399 8.37 -8.96 12.39
C PRO A 399 8.79 -9.51 11.01
N SER A 400 8.85 -8.61 10.01
CA SER A 400 9.25 -8.91 8.62
C SER A 400 8.43 -9.98 7.87
N ASN A 401 7.13 -10.14 8.15
CA ASN A 401 6.27 -10.98 7.30
C ASN A 401 6.17 -10.42 5.87
N ILE A 402 6.73 -11.14 4.87
CA ILE A 402 6.77 -10.67 3.48
C ILE A 402 5.59 -11.20 2.65
N PHE A 403 5.18 -12.45 2.84
CA PHE A 403 4.07 -13.08 2.11
C PHE A 403 2.74 -12.30 2.20
N LEU A 404 2.49 -11.59 3.30
CA LEU A 404 1.30 -10.73 3.47
C LEU A 404 1.45 -9.32 2.87
N ASN A 405 2.66 -8.87 2.52
CA ASN A 405 2.85 -7.57 1.85
C ASN A 405 2.40 -7.60 0.38
N ASP A 406 2.48 -8.78 -0.26
CA ASP A 406 2.22 -8.98 -1.68
C ASP A 406 0.76 -9.36 -1.99
N ASP A 407 -0.08 -9.54 -0.95
CA ASP A 407 -1.49 -9.86 -1.10
C ASP A 407 -2.39 -8.91 -0.30
N CYS A 408 -3.00 -7.98 -1.02
CA CYS A 408 -3.92 -6.98 -0.48
C CYS A 408 -5.18 -7.58 0.17
N GLU A 409 -5.63 -8.77 -0.22
CA GLU A 409 -6.87 -9.37 0.28
C GLU A 409 -6.72 -9.98 1.68
N THR A 410 -5.49 -10.07 2.20
CA THR A 410 -5.19 -10.53 3.56
C THR A 410 -5.57 -9.51 4.64
N SER A 411 -5.88 -8.26 4.26
CA SER A 411 -6.22 -7.20 5.21
C SER A 411 -7.72 -7.24 5.58
N PRO A 412 -8.10 -7.21 6.88
CA PRO A 412 -9.50 -7.17 7.29
C PRO A 412 -10.25 -5.91 6.84
N PHE A 413 -9.51 -4.84 6.55
CA PHE A 413 -10.04 -3.59 6.03
C PHE A 413 -9.94 -3.48 4.49
N TYR A 414 -9.65 -4.57 3.76
CA TYR A 414 -9.57 -4.51 2.30
C TYR A 414 -10.95 -4.26 1.65
N GLU A 415 -11.96 -5.05 2.02
CA GLU A 415 -13.26 -5.04 1.37
C GLU A 415 -14.08 -3.77 1.71
N GLY A 416 -14.48 -3.01 0.68
CA GLY A 416 -15.41 -1.90 0.83
C GLY A 416 -16.86 -2.36 1.01
N LYS A 417 -17.67 -1.50 1.64
CA LYS A 417 -19.10 -1.71 1.95
C LYS A 417 -19.96 -2.09 0.73
N LEU A 418 -19.56 -1.67 -0.48
CA LEU A 418 -20.28 -1.98 -1.72
C LEU A 418 -19.59 -3.13 -2.47
N PRO A 419 -20.34 -4.09 -3.05
CA PRO A 419 -19.77 -5.13 -3.90
C PRO A 419 -18.91 -4.54 -5.02
N GLY A 420 -17.77 -5.18 -5.30
CA GLY A 420 -16.81 -4.68 -6.29
C GLY A 420 -16.00 -3.43 -5.88
N THR A 421 -16.10 -2.96 -4.62
CA THR A 421 -15.31 -1.80 -4.12
C THR A 421 -14.37 -2.15 -2.96
N VAL A 422 -13.32 -1.36 -2.77
CA VAL A 422 -12.37 -1.44 -1.64
C VAL A 422 -12.54 -0.26 -0.68
N THR A 423 -12.00 -0.34 0.54
CA THR A 423 -11.85 0.83 1.43
C THR A 423 -10.64 1.67 1.03
N ILE A 424 -10.40 2.80 1.72
CA ILE A 424 -9.15 3.58 1.60
C ILE A 424 -7.93 2.78 2.12
N THR A 425 -8.10 1.91 3.12
CA THR A 425 -7.03 0.99 3.57
C THR A 425 -6.78 -0.09 2.51
N GLY A 426 -7.84 -0.61 1.88
CA GLY A 426 -7.73 -1.54 0.75
C GLY A 426 -7.04 -0.91 -0.47
N TYR A 427 -7.33 0.37 -0.74
CA TYR A 427 -6.60 1.17 -1.72
C TYR A 427 -5.10 1.24 -1.42
N SER A 428 -4.70 1.55 -0.17
CA SER A 428 -3.28 1.56 0.23
C SER A 428 -2.58 0.24 -0.07
N LYS A 429 -3.28 -0.89 0.13
CA LYS A 429 -2.74 -2.23 -0.17
C LYS A 429 -2.63 -2.50 -1.68
N GLU A 430 -3.63 -2.12 -2.49
CA GLU A 430 -3.55 -2.19 -3.96
C GLU A 430 -2.41 -1.32 -4.51
N TYR A 431 -2.26 -0.11 -3.98
CA TYR A 431 -1.20 0.84 -4.36
C TYR A 431 0.19 0.29 -4.02
N ARG A 432 0.37 -0.29 -2.82
CA ARG A 432 1.61 -0.99 -2.44
C ARG A 432 1.93 -2.18 -3.35
N VAL A 433 0.93 -3.00 -3.70
CA VAL A 433 1.09 -4.11 -4.65
C VAL A 433 1.48 -3.59 -6.05
N HIS A 434 0.90 -2.46 -6.49
CA HIS A 434 1.30 -1.80 -7.74
C HIS A 434 2.75 -1.29 -7.69
N GLN A 435 3.17 -0.62 -6.61
CA GLN A 435 4.57 -0.19 -6.41
C GLN A 435 5.55 -1.37 -6.42
N LEU A 436 5.22 -2.47 -5.73
CA LEU A 436 6.04 -3.69 -5.71
C LEU A 436 6.07 -4.39 -7.08
N SER A 437 5.02 -4.27 -7.90
CA SER A 437 5.03 -4.79 -9.28
C SER A 437 5.92 -3.97 -10.23
N LEU A 438 6.10 -2.67 -9.96
CA LEU A 438 7.01 -1.79 -10.71
C LEU A 438 8.46 -1.95 -10.24
N ASN A 439 8.66 -2.12 -8.93
CA ASN A 439 9.97 -2.29 -8.30
C ASN A 439 10.00 -3.61 -7.48
N PRO A 440 10.13 -4.78 -8.14
CA PRO A 440 10.13 -6.06 -7.46
C PRO A 440 11.32 -6.20 -6.53
N ARG A 441 11.09 -6.72 -5.32
CA ARG A 441 12.14 -6.96 -4.33
C ARG A 441 13.08 -8.07 -4.80
N LEU A 442 14.38 -7.84 -4.67
CA LEU A 442 15.39 -8.87 -4.88
C LEU A 442 15.41 -9.82 -3.67
N ASN A 443 14.87 -11.02 -3.84
CA ASN A 443 15.04 -12.10 -2.87
C ASN A 443 16.50 -12.58 -2.91
N ILE A 444 17.28 -12.24 -1.88
CA ILE A 444 18.69 -12.66 -1.74
C ILE A 444 18.71 -14.09 -1.23
N THR A 445 18.65 -15.07 -2.14
CA THR A 445 18.97 -16.46 -1.81
C THR A 445 20.47 -16.59 -1.54
N PHE A 446 20.83 -16.69 -0.26
CA PHE A 446 22.19 -17.02 0.16
C PHE A 446 22.49 -18.49 -0.20
N GLU A 447 23.62 -18.73 -0.88
CA GLU A 447 24.14 -20.06 -1.18
C GLU A 447 24.72 -20.72 0.09
N VAL A 448 23.85 -21.08 1.04
CA VAL A 448 24.22 -21.92 2.19
C VAL A 448 24.10 -23.38 1.77
N SER A 449 25.24 -23.96 1.41
CA SER A 449 25.35 -25.36 0.98
C SER A 449 24.92 -26.35 2.08
N GLY A 450 24.08 -27.31 1.71
CA GLY A 450 23.78 -28.48 2.53
C GLY A 450 22.34 -28.52 3.03
N ALA A 451 21.52 -29.34 2.37
CA ALA A 451 20.17 -29.67 2.79
C ALA A 451 20.08 -30.19 4.23
N LEU A 452 19.01 -29.82 4.92
CA LEU A 452 18.69 -30.26 6.27
C LEU A 452 18.67 -31.79 6.39
N PRO A 453 19.22 -32.38 7.47
CA PRO A 453 19.26 -33.83 7.66
C PRO A 453 17.83 -34.41 7.82
N GLY A 454 17.72 -35.73 7.80
CA GLY A 454 16.48 -36.42 8.15
C GLY A 454 16.28 -36.48 9.67
N ALA A 455 15.07 -36.19 10.15
CA ALA A 455 14.70 -36.38 11.55
C ALA A 455 13.67 -37.53 11.66
N PRO A 456 13.74 -38.39 12.70
CA PRO A 456 12.81 -39.51 12.88
C PRO A 456 11.41 -39.01 13.25
N LEU A 457 10.38 -39.67 12.70
CA LEU A 457 8.97 -39.26 12.81
C LEU A 457 8.53 -39.06 14.27
N ASP A 458 8.86 -40.00 15.15
CA ASP A 458 8.40 -39.99 16.54
C ASP A 458 8.92 -38.77 17.31
N LYS A 459 10.19 -38.37 17.09
CA LYS A 459 10.76 -37.15 17.70
C LYS A 459 10.08 -35.89 17.17
N ILE A 460 9.76 -35.85 15.87
CA ILE A 460 9.03 -34.73 15.26
C ILE A 460 7.64 -34.61 15.89
N VAL A 461 6.87 -35.72 15.96
CA VAL A 461 5.52 -35.73 16.53
C VAL A 461 5.56 -35.37 18.02
N GLN A 462 6.50 -35.90 18.80
CA GLN A 462 6.67 -35.56 20.23
C GLN A 462 6.95 -34.07 20.43
N ARG A 463 7.79 -33.46 19.60
CA ARG A 463 8.10 -32.02 19.70
C ARG A 463 6.92 -31.15 19.24
N ILE A 464 6.20 -31.54 18.19
CA ILE A 464 4.95 -30.89 17.76
C ILE A 464 3.94 -30.90 18.91
N SER A 465 3.68 -32.06 19.54
CA SER A 465 2.75 -32.16 20.68
C SER A 465 3.17 -31.27 21.87
N THR A 466 4.46 -31.21 22.18
CA THR A 466 5.01 -30.31 23.21
C THR A 466 4.75 -28.83 22.87
N LEU A 467 4.92 -28.43 21.59
CA LEU A 467 4.63 -27.07 21.14
C LEU A 467 3.13 -26.74 21.17
N GLN A 468 2.25 -27.69 20.84
CA GLN A 468 0.80 -27.50 20.94
C GLN A 468 0.32 -27.32 22.39
N LEU A 469 0.97 -27.99 23.35
CA LEU A 469 0.65 -27.88 24.78
C LEU A 469 1.24 -26.63 25.45
N LEU A 470 2.50 -26.28 25.16
CA LEU A 470 3.23 -25.22 25.87
C LEU A 470 3.32 -23.89 25.13
N GLY A 471 3.10 -23.87 23.80
CA GLY A 471 2.99 -22.69 22.94
C GLY A 471 4.22 -21.77 22.80
N THR A 472 5.15 -21.83 23.76
CA THR A 472 6.24 -20.87 23.97
C THR A 472 7.57 -21.53 24.35
N SER A 473 7.59 -22.86 24.49
CA SER A 473 8.79 -23.66 24.80
C SER A 473 9.81 -23.56 23.67
N GLU A 474 11.00 -23.03 23.95
CA GLU A 474 12.16 -23.07 23.05
C GLU A 474 13.11 -24.19 23.50
N ASP A 475 13.29 -25.22 22.67
CA ASP A 475 14.32 -26.24 22.88
C ASP A 475 15.44 -26.00 21.87
N SER A 476 16.45 -25.23 22.30
CA SER A 476 17.55 -24.84 21.41
C SER A 476 18.51 -25.98 21.14
N GLU A 477 18.67 -26.93 22.07
CA GLU A 477 19.59 -28.05 21.93
C GLU A 477 19.05 -29.10 20.97
N LEU A 478 17.79 -29.54 21.17
CA LEU A 478 17.13 -30.47 20.24
C LEU A 478 17.06 -29.87 18.83
N LEU A 479 16.73 -28.59 18.72
CA LEU A 479 16.65 -27.93 17.41
C LEU A 479 18.03 -27.83 16.74
N GLY A 480 19.09 -27.51 17.48
CA GLY A 480 20.47 -27.51 16.96
C GLY A 480 20.89 -28.89 16.42
N GLN A 481 20.55 -29.97 17.15
CA GLN A 481 20.75 -31.34 16.69
C GLN A 481 19.92 -31.66 15.43
N MET A 482 18.64 -31.27 15.40
CA MET A 482 17.75 -31.49 14.24
C MET A 482 18.17 -30.70 13.00
N LEU A 483 18.77 -29.52 13.15
CA LEU A 483 19.33 -28.73 12.06
C LEU A 483 20.67 -29.31 11.52
N GLY A 484 21.27 -30.28 12.22
CA GLY A 484 22.54 -30.91 11.86
C GLY A 484 23.77 -30.02 12.09
N LEU A 485 23.69 -29.09 13.04
CA LEU A 485 24.78 -28.15 13.32
C LEU A 485 25.95 -28.83 14.04
N SER A 486 27.17 -28.52 13.64
CA SER A 486 28.38 -28.89 14.37
C SER A 486 28.49 -28.15 15.71
N GLN A 487 29.30 -28.67 16.64
CA GLN A 487 29.52 -28.02 17.93
C GLN A 487 30.03 -26.57 17.81
N VAL A 488 30.80 -26.27 16.76
CA VAL A 488 31.30 -24.92 16.46
C VAL A 488 30.17 -24.02 15.98
N GLU A 489 29.33 -24.49 15.06
CA GLU A 489 28.16 -23.74 14.58
C GLU A 489 27.17 -23.47 15.72
N ILE A 490 26.90 -24.45 16.60
CA ILE A 490 26.03 -24.29 17.77
C ILE A 490 26.47 -23.13 18.66
N LEU A 491 27.78 -22.99 18.91
CA LEU A 491 28.35 -21.88 19.67
C LEU A 491 28.27 -20.54 18.93
N GLN A 492 28.46 -20.51 17.60
CA GLN A 492 28.42 -19.29 16.79
C GLN A 492 27.00 -18.74 16.58
N THR A 493 26.03 -19.64 16.41
CA THR A 493 24.61 -19.37 16.11
C THR A 493 23.76 -19.26 17.37
N GLY A 494 24.24 -19.77 18.50
CA GLY A 494 23.60 -19.59 19.82
C GLY A 494 22.59 -20.67 20.20
N PHE A 495 22.64 -21.87 19.62
CA PHE A 495 21.74 -22.99 19.95
C PHE A 495 22.15 -23.75 21.24
N HIS A 496 22.47 -23.03 22.32
CA HIS A 496 22.96 -23.60 23.58
C HIS A 496 22.06 -23.25 24.80
N PRO A 497 22.06 -24.07 25.88
CA PRO A 497 21.11 -23.94 26.99
C PRO A 497 21.19 -22.63 27.78
N THR A 498 22.35 -21.97 27.80
CA THR A 498 22.57 -20.70 28.53
C THR A 498 21.99 -19.46 27.86
N GLY A 499 21.28 -19.61 26.73
CA GLY A 499 20.66 -18.51 25.99
C GLY A 499 21.62 -17.86 25.00
N GLY A 500 21.43 -18.13 23.71
CA GLY A 500 22.17 -17.48 22.63
C GLY A 500 21.41 -16.31 21.99
N ASN A 501 22.01 -15.70 20.98
CA ASN A 501 21.39 -14.62 20.23
C ASN A 501 20.25 -15.17 19.34
N ARG A 502 19.00 -14.88 19.71
CA ARG A 502 17.80 -15.38 19.00
C ARG A 502 17.73 -14.91 17.55
N GLN A 503 18.24 -13.72 17.22
CA GLN A 503 18.34 -13.25 15.84
C GLN A 503 19.17 -14.22 15.00
N LYS A 504 20.36 -14.62 15.48
CA LYS A 504 21.21 -15.59 14.78
C LYS A 504 20.54 -16.95 14.63
N GLN A 505 19.75 -17.39 15.62
CA GLN A 505 18.97 -18.62 15.52
C GLN A 505 17.91 -18.51 14.39
N ILE A 506 17.18 -17.39 14.34
CA ILE A 506 16.19 -17.07 13.29
C ILE A 506 16.86 -17.08 11.91
N ASP A 507 17.99 -16.38 11.76
CA ASP A 507 18.75 -16.30 10.50
C ASP A 507 19.22 -17.69 10.04
N THR A 508 19.74 -18.50 10.97
CA THR A 508 20.22 -19.87 10.69
C THR A 508 19.09 -20.78 10.22
N ILE A 509 17.92 -20.74 10.88
CA ILE A 509 16.75 -21.53 10.49
C ILE A 509 16.27 -21.10 9.10
N CYS A 510 16.17 -19.79 8.85
CA CYS A 510 15.73 -19.26 7.55
C CYS A 510 16.69 -19.60 6.41
N MET A 511 18.02 -19.51 6.63
CA MET A 511 19.01 -19.89 5.62
C MET A 511 19.00 -21.40 5.34
N LYS A 512 18.97 -22.26 6.36
CA LYS A 512 18.93 -23.72 6.17
C LYS A 512 17.62 -24.19 5.52
N LEU A 513 16.48 -23.57 5.86
CA LEU A 513 15.20 -23.81 5.16
C LEU A 513 15.27 -23.38 3.70
N SER A 514 15.77 -22.16 3.43
CA SER A 514 15.92 -21.64 2.07
C SER A 514 16.80 -22.55 1.22
N GLY A 515 18.01 -22.90 1.68
CA GLY A 515 18.91 -23.81 0.98
C GLY A 515 18.26 -25.18 0.72
N SER A 516 17.58 -25.76 1.71
CA SER A 516 16.94 -27.07 1.58
C SER A 516 15.79 -27.12 0.55
N LEU A 517 15.11 -26.00 0.29
CA LEU A 517 14.11 -25.90 -0.77
C LEU A 517 14.72 -26.01 -2.18
N TYR A 518 15.99 -25.63 -2.35
CA TYR A 518 16.72 -25.74 -3.61
C TYR A 518 17.53 -27.05 -3.70
N ASP A 519 18.24 -27.42 -2.63
CA ASP A 519 19.12 -28.60 -2.57
C ASP A 519 18.35 -29.94 -2.52
N ALA A 520 17.15 -29.96 -1.92
CA ALA A 520 16.38 -31.18 -1.67
C ALA A 520 14.86 -31.03 -1.94
N PRO A 521 14.44 -30.69 -3.17
CA PRO A 521 13.04 -30.45 -3.53
C PRO A 521 12.14 -31.71 -3.45
N SER A 522 12.73 -32.91 -3.35
CA SER A 522 12.02 -34.17 -3.06
C SER A 522 11.69 -34.36 -1.58
N ARG A 523 12.20 -33.49 -0.70
CA ARG A 523 11.96 -33.51 0.76
C ARG A 523 11.35 -32.21 1.28
N PHE A 524 11.58 -31.07 0.64
CA PHE A 524 11.06 -29.78 1.07
C PHE A 524 10.29 -29.11 -0.07
N ILE A 525 9.10 -28.59 0.22
CA ILE A 525 8.23 -27.93 -0.77
C ILE A 525 8.02 -26.47 -0.42
N ASP A 526 8.01 -25.62 -1.44
CA ASP A 526 7.57 -24.23 -1.30
C ASP A 526 6.04 -24.16 -1.22
N PHE A 527 5.52 -24.05 0.01
CA PHE A 527 4.08 -23.94 0.27
C PHE A 527 3.43 -22.65 -0.25
N SER A 528 4.20 -21.62 -0.64
CA SER A 528 3.64 -20.45 -1.33
C SER A 528 3.21 -20.77 -2.76
N LYS A 529 3.78 -21.83 -3.36
CA LYS A 529 3.50 -22.31 -4.73
C LYS A 529 2.71 -23.61 -4.76
N ALA A 530 2.71 -24.40 -3.68
CA ALA A 530 1.99 -25.66 -3.59
C ALA A 530 0.48 -25.46 -3.83
N ARG A 531 -0.11 -26.29 -4.71
CA ARG A 531 -1.56 -26.26 -4.94
C ARG A 531 -2.30 -26.77 -3.71
N ASN A 532 -1.94 -27.96 -3.26
CA ASN A 532 -2.56 -28.64 -2.14
C ASN A 532 -1.53 -28.89 -1.04
N ILE A 533 -2.02 -28.97 0.20
CA ILE A 533 -1.19 -29.26 1.37
C ILE A 533 -1.37 -30.73 1.77
N SER A 534 -2.61 -31.20 1.77
CA SER A 534 -3.05 -32.53 2.20
C SER A 534 -2.56 -33.67 1.30
N ASN A 535 -2.11 -33.39 0.07
CA ASN A 535 -1.44 -34.39 -0.77
C ASN A 535 -0.11 -34.87 -0.15
N ASN A 536 0.54 -34.07 0.71
CA ASN A 536 1.77 -34.45 1.40
C ASN A 536 1.54 -35.29 2.66
N THR A 537 0.29 -35.40 3.13
CA THR A 537 -0.08 -36.12 4.37
C THR A 537 -1.03 -37.28 4.13
N LEU A 538 -2.10 -37.06 3.34
CA LEU A 538 -3.15 -38.02 3.00
C LEU A 538 -2.96 -38.65 1.60
N GLY A 539 -2.08 -38.09 0.77
CA GLY A 539 -1.75 -38.63 -0.54
C GLY A 539 -0.78 -39.82 -0.49
N THR A 540 -0.56 -40.42 -1.65
CA THR A 540 0.46 -41.48 -1.83
C THR A 540 1.87 -40.88 -1.92
N ALA A 541 2.91 -41.71 -1.76
CA ALA A 541 4.31 -41.29 -1.89
C ALA A 541 4.69 -40.72 -3.28
N ALA A 542 3.84 -40.91 -4.30
CA ALA A 542 4.01 -40.31 -5.62
C ALA A 542 3.31 -38.93 -5.77
N GLN A 543 2.55 -38.50 -4.77
CA GLN A 543 1.71 -37.29 -4.82
C GLN A 543 2.23 -36.13 -3.94
N GLY A 544 3.29 -36.34 -3.16
CA GLY A 544 3.90 -35.32 -2.29
C GLY A 544 5.15 -35.83 -1.57
N ILE A 545 5.71 -35.03 -0.64
CA ILE A 545 6.97 -35.36 0.09
C ILE A 545 6.81 -36.40 1.22
N GLY A 546 5.57 -36.83 1.49
CA GLY A 546 5.23 -37.76 2.57
C GLY A 546 5.20 -37.14 3.97
N LEU A 547 4.45 -37.78 4.87
CA LEU A 547 4.11 -37.25 6.19
C LEU A 547 5.33 -36.84 7.03
N GLN A 548 6.40 -37.64 7.02
CA GLN A 548 7.59 -37.38 7.84
C GLN A 548 8.32 -36.09 7.43
N ASN A 549 8.58 -35.90 6.13
CA ASN A 549 9.23 -34.69 5.63
C ASN A 549 8.31 -33.46 5.81
N PHE A 550 7.01 -33.62 5.54
CA PHE A 550 6.02 -32.57 5.74
C PHE A 550 5.97 -32.09 7.20
N LEU A 551 5.82 -33.01 8.17
CA LEU A 551 5.78 -32.65 9.59
C LEU A 551 7.10 -32.05 10.07
N TYR A 552 8.24 -32.48 9.52
CA TYR A 552 9.53 -31.87 9.84
C TYR A 552 9.59 -30.41 9.38
N GLN A 553 9.16 -30.12 8.15
CA GLN A 553 9.10 -28.74 7.65
C GLN A 553 8.13 -27.88 8.47
N ILE A 554 6.95 -28.41 8.82
CA ILE A 554 5.96 -27.74 9.70
C ILE A 554 6.53 -27.45 11.10
N LEU A 555 7.27 -28.40 11.69
CA LEU A 555 7.92 -28.20 12.99
C LEU A 555 8.93 -27.04 12.95
N LEU A 556 9.77 -26.98 11.90
CA LEU A 556 10.74 -25.89 11.74
C LEU A 556 10.06 -24.52 11.60
N GLY A 557 8.94 -24.44 10.86
CA GLY A 557 8.14 -23.21 10.78
C GLY A 557 7.50 -22.79 12.12
N ALA A 558 7.12 -23.76 12.96
CA ALA A 558 6.58 -23.48 14.29
C ALA A 558 7.66 -23.04 15.29
N GLU A 559 8.83 -23.69 15.28
CA GLU A 559 10.01 -23.29 16.08
C GLU A 559 10.50 -21.88 15.71
N LEU A 560 10.42 -21.53 14.42
CA LEU A 560 10.69 -20.18 13.92
C LEU A 560 9.64 -19.17 14.43
N LEU A 561 8.35 -19.51 14.39
CA LEU A 561 7.27 -18.65 14.89
C LEU A 561 7.40 -18.36 16.40
N VAL A 562 7.73 -19.37 17.21
CA VAL A 562 7.94 -19.20 18.65
C VAL A 562 9.06 -18.19 18.93
N ARG A 563 10.14 -18.23 18.13
CA ARG A 563 11.26 -17.29 18.25
C ARG A 563 10.89 -15.89 17.79
N LEU A 564 10.28 -15.75 16.61
CA LEU A 564 9.84 -14.47 16.05
C LEU A 564 8.89 -13.70 16.98
N ARG A 565 8.02 -14.42 17.71
CA ARG A 565 7.11 -13.82 18.72
C ARG A 565 7.80 -13.31 19.99
N LYS A 566 9.07 -13.65 20.22
CA LYS A 566 9.89 -13.16 21.35
C LYS A 566 10.90 -12.08 20.95
N GLU A 567 10.97 -11.74 19.67
CA GLU A 567 11.73 -10.59 19.17
C GLU A 567 10.89 -9.30 19.23
N PRO A 568 11.52 -8.12 19.40
CA PRO A 568 10.80 -6.85 19.35
C PRO A 568 10.29 -6.57 17.93
N VAL A 569 9.16 -5.85 17.85
CA VAL A 569 8.40 -5.63 16.60
C VAL A 569 9.20 -4.87 15.52
N ASN A 570 10.24 -4.14 15.92
CA ASN A 570 11.13 -3.39 15.02
C ASN A 570 12.34 -4.19 14.49
N THR A 571 12.51 -5.46 14.87
CA THR A 571 13.56 -6.32 14.32
C THR A 571 13.36 -6.52 12.82
N ASN A 572 14.40 -6.26 12.03
CA ASN A 572 14.32 -6.26 10.56
C ASN A 572 15.03 -7.48 9.97
N ASN A 573 14.25 -8.47 9.53
CA ASN A 573 14.73 -9.72 8.89
C ASN A 573 14.65 -9.67 7.36
N ASN A 574 14.54 -8.48 6.76
CA ASN A 574 14.38 -8.32 5.32
C ASN A 574 15.58 -8.91 4.55
N GLY A 575 15.29 -9.65 3.48
CA GLY A 575 16.29 -10.34 2.66
C GLY A 575 16.56 -11.78 3.07
N ILE A 576 16.39 -12.14 4.35
CA ILE A 576 16.52 -13.52 4.85
C ILE A 576 15.14 -14.20 4.96
N MET A 577 14.12 -13.46 5.39
CA MET A 577 12.73 -13.94 5.42
C MET A 577 12.15 -13.95 4.00
N THR A 578 12.05 -15.12 3.37
CA THR A 578 11.44 -15.26 2.03
C THR A 578 9.93 -15.46 2.09
N ASP A 579 9.25 -15.35 0.94
CA ASP A 579 7.81 -15.63 0.82
C ASP A 579 7.47 -17.08 1.16
N ALA A 580 8.35 -18.01 0.78
CA ALA A 580 8.24 -19.43 1.09
C ALA A 580 8.31 -19.70 2.61
N ILE A 581 9.24 -19.04 3.31
CA ILE A 581 9.35 -19.14 4.78
C ILE A 581 8.16 -18.46 5.46
N SER A 582 7.76 -17.28 4.99
CA SER A 582 6.59 -16.57 5.54
C SER A 582 5.31 -17.40 5.40
N ALA A 583 5.09 -18.03 4.24
CA ALA A 583 3.98 -18.96 4.00
C ALA A 583 4.08 -20.21 4.90
N LEU A 584 5.28 -20.78 5.06
CA LEU A 584 5.51 -21.90 5.97
C LEU A 584 5.19 -21.55 7.43
N VAL A 585 5.62 -20.38 7.93
CA VAL A 585 5.33 -19.92 9.29
C VAL A 585 3.81 -19.80 9.53
N ILE A 586 3.07 -19.25 8.55
CA ILE A 586 1.60 -19.16 8.60
C ILE A 586 0.97 -20.56 8.57
N LEU A 587 1.43 -21.45 7.67
CA LEU A 587 0.91 -22.81 7.58
C LEU A 587 1.17 -23.62 8.87
N SER A 588 2.36 -23.47 9.47
CA SER A 588 2.70 -24.08 10.75
C SER A 588 1.80 -23.57 11.88
N ALA A 589 1.48 -22.27 11.91
CA ALA A 589 0.52 -21.73 12.88
C ALA A 589 -0.89 -22.34 12.71
N LEU A 590 -1.37 -22.45 11.46
CA LEU A 590 -2.65 -23.09 11.14
C LEU A 590 -2.65 -24.56 11.54
N TRP A 591 -1.58 -25.30 11.24
CA TRP A 591 -1.42 -26.70 11.63
C TRP A 591 -1.53 -26.88 13.14
N MET A 592 -0.74 -26.12 13.91
CA MET A 592 -0.72 -26.19 15.37
C MET A 592 -2.07 -25.89 16.02
N GLN A 593 -2.91 -25.06 15.38
CA GLN A 593 -4.25 -24.69 15.86
C GLN A 593 -5.37 -25.65 15.42
N ASN A 594 -5.23 -26.29 14.25
CA ASN A 594 -6.35 -26.98 13.59
C ASN A 594 -6.22 -28.50 13.55
N VAL A 595 -5.02 -29.06 13.76
CA VAL A 595 -4.75 -30.50 13.56
C VAL A 595 -4.24 -31.15 14.84
N SER A 596 -4.78 -32.32 15.18
CA SER A 596 -4.23 -33.19 16.23
C SER A 596 -3.69 -34.50 15.64
N ILE A 597 -2.56 -34.96 16.17
CA ILE A 597 -1.88 -36.18 15.76
C ILE A 597 -2.03 -37.21 16.88
N HIS A 598 -2.59 -38.38 16.56
CA HIS A 598 -2.79 -39.47 17.51
C HIS A 598 -2.06 -40.73 17.02
N ALA A 599 -1.44 -41.47 17.94
CA ALA A 599 -0.87 -42.78 17.62
C ALA A 599 -1.98 -43.71 17.10
N ALA A 600 -1.68 -44.48 16.05
CA ALA A 600 -2.65 -45.38 15.46
C ALA A 600 -2.98 -46.53 16.44
N VAL A 601 -4.24 -46.63 16.86
CA VAL A 601 -4.71 -47.71 17.72
C VAL A 601 -4.94 -48.95 16.87
N ALA A 602 -4.27 -50.06 17.22
CA ALA A 602 -4.48 -51.34 16.55
C ALA A 602 -5.88 -51.88 16.85
N SER A 603 -6.66 -52.16 15.81
CA SER A 603 -7.91 -52.92 15.93
C SER A 603 -7.61 -54.42 15.88
N ILE A 604 -8.29 -55.20 16.72
CA ILE A 604 -8.15 -56.66 16.81
C ILE A 604 -8.44 -57.35 15.45
N ALA A 605 -9.25 -56.73 14.59
CA ALA A 605 -9.65 -57.29 13.30
C ALA A 605 -8.67 -57.03 12.13
N THR A 606 -7.75 -56.07 12.25
CA THR A 606 -6.84 -55.70 11.14
C THR A 606 -5.48 -55.21 11.68
N PRO A 607 -4.37 -55.95 11.46
CA PRO A 607 -3.04 -55.47 11.84
C PRO A 607 -2.67 -54.20 11.05
N LEU A 608 -2.10 -53.22 11.74
CA LEU A 608 -1.66 -51.96 11.13
C LEU A 608 -0.48 -52.21 10.17
N PRO A 609 -0.53 -51.69 8.93
CA PRO A 609 0.66 -51.64 8.07
C PRO A 609 1.74 -50.80 8.74
N ALA A 610 3.01 -51.22 8.62
CA ALA A 610 4.15 -50.53 9.24
C ALA A 610 4.25 -49.02 8.93
N ASN A 611 3.65 -48.57 7.82
CA ASN A 611 3.64 -47.17 7.38
C ASN A 611 2.51 -46.30 7.96
N LYS A 612 1.65 -46.80 8.87
CA LYS A 612 0.58 -46.02 9.52
C LYS A 612 0.69 -46.01 11.05
N MET A 613 1.79 -45.48 11.59
CA MET A 613 1.97 -45.29 13.04
C MET A 613 1.11 -44.17 13.63
N TYR A 614 0.60 -43.24 12.81
CA TYR A 614 -0.15 -42.06 13.26
C TYR A 614 -1.41 -41.82 12.42
N THR A 615 -2.41 -41.21 13.06
CA THR A 615 -3.68 -40.76 12.48
C THR A 615 -3.88 -39.27 12.74
N LEU A 616 -4.46 -38.56 11.77
CA LEU A 616 -4.65 -37.11 11.80
C LEU A 616 -6.13 -36.78 11.94
N TYR A 617 -6.47 -35.88 12.86
CA TYR A 617 -7.85 -35.40 13.06
C TYR A 617 -7.90 -33.88 12.96
N SER A 618 -8.91 -33.35 12.27
CA SER A 618 -9.20 -31.92 12.27
C SER A 618 -10.02 -31.54 13.50
N ILE A 619 -9.49 -30.62 14.29
CA ILE A 619 -10.12 -30.04 15.48
C ILE A 619 -11.32 -29.16 15.07
N ASN A 620 -11.20 -28.48 13.93
CA ASN A 620 -12.14 -27.45 13.49
C ASN A 620 -13.10 -27.89 12.37
N ASN A 621 -13.24 -29.20 12.12
CA ASN A 621 -14.02 -29.75 11.00
C ASN A 621 -15.47 -29.22 10.96
N HIS A 622 -16.22 -29.24 12.06
CA HIS A 622 -17.60 -28.74 12.12
C HIS A 622 -17.70 -27.26 11.73
N ARG A 623 -16.74 -26.44 12.18
CA ARG A 623 -16.66 -25.00 11.84
C ARG A 623 -16.39 -24.79 10.35
N GLN A 624 -15.61 -25.66 9.73
CA GLN A 624 -15.31 -25.58 8.29
C GLN A 624 -16.49 -26.09 7.43
N ILE A 625 -17.19 -27.13 7.88
CA ILE A 625 -18.42 -27.65 7.28
C ILE A 625 -19.50 -26.55 7.25
N GLU A 626 -19.82 -25.94 8.40
CA GLU A 626 -20.77 -24.82 8.43
C GLU A 626 -20.27 -23.64 7.58
N GLY A 627 -18.98 -23.30 7.66
CA GLY A 627 -18.39 -22.22 6.86
C GLY A 627 -18.63 -22.34 5.36
N LEU A 628 -18.42 -23.54 4.78
CA LEU A 628 -18.59 -23.75 3.34
C LEU A 628 -20.07 -23.69 2.93
N ILE A 629 -20.97 -24.22 3.77
CA ILE A 629 -22.42 -24.11 3.59
C ILE A 629 -22.86 -22.65 3.61
N ARG A 630 -22.44 -21.87 4.61
CA ARG A 630 -22.76 -20.43 4.74
C ARG A 630 -22.24 -19.61 3.56
N PHE A 631 -21.09 -19.98 3.00
CA PHE A 631 -20.56 -19.35 1.79
C PHE A 631 -21.44 -19.59 0.56
N GLY A 632 -21.88 -20.84 0.35
CA GLY A 632 -22.81 -21.19 -0.74
C GLY A 632 -24.20 -20.55 -0.59
N GLU A 633 -24.74 -20.53 0.63
CA GLU A 633 -25.99 -19.83 0.98
C GLU A 633 -25.89 -18.32 0.68
N ALA A 634 -24.78 -17.70 1.09
CA ALA A 634 -24.52 -16.27 0.87
C ALA A 634 -24.45 -15.94 -0.63
N LEU A 635 -23.78 -16.76 -1.43
CA LEU A 635 -23.71 -16.61 -2.90
C LEU A 635 -24.99 -17.05 -3.63
N SER A 636 -26.01 -17.54 -2.93
CA SER A 636 -27.24 -18.09 -3.53
C SER A 636 -26.92 -19.09 -4.65
N TRP A 637 -26.00 -20.02 -4.36
CA TRP A 637 -25.47 -21.03 -5.28
C TRP A 637 -26.60 -21.91 -5.86
N PRO A 638 -26.54 -22.34 -7.14
CA PRO A 638 -27.65 -23.08 -7.75
C PRO A 638 -27.83 -24.50 -7.19
N PHE A 639 -26.73 -25.12 -6.76
CA PHE A 639 -26.67 -26.55 -6.42
C PHE A 639 -26.55 -26.78 -4.91
N MET A 640 -27.22 -25.94 -4.09
CA MET A 640 -27.05 -25.99 -2.63
C MET A 640 -27.48 -27.29 -1.97
N ASP A 641 -28.51 -27.97 -2.50
CA ASP A 641 -29.05 -29.18 -1.88
C ASP A 641 -28.09 -30.37 -2.02
N GLU A 642 -27.55 -30.59 -3.24
CA GLU A 642 -26.52 -31.62 -3.47
C GLU A 642 -25.20 -31.27 -2.78
N ALA A 643 -24.81 -29.98 -2.78
CA ALA A 643 -23.57 -29.53 -2.14
C ALA A 643 -23.62 -29.75 -0.62
N ARG A 644 -24.73 -29.40 0.03
CA ARG A 644 -24.94 -29.62 1.47
C ARG A 644 -24.84 -31.10 1.82
N ALA A 645 -25.55 -31.96 1.09
CA ALA A 645 -25.57 -33.40 1.35
C ALA A 645 -24.18 -34.04 1.27
N TYR A 646 -23.30 -33.55 0.40
CA TYR A 646 -21.90 -33.97 0.33
C TYR A 646 -21.05 -33.36 1.46
N ILE A 647 -21.15 -32.04 1.70
CA ILE A 647 -20.34 -31.32 2.71
C ILE A 647 -20.59 -31.83 4.14
N GLU A 648 -21.80 -32.25 4.46
CA GLU A 648 -22.15 -32.79 5.79
C GLU A 648 -21.58 -34.21 6.02
N ASN A 649 -21.28 -34.97 4.96
CA ASN A 649 -20.81 -36.36 5.06
C ASN A 649 -19.31 -36.55 4.76
N VAL A 650 -18.71 -35.69 3.93
CA VAL A 650 -17.33 -35.85 3.43
C VAL A 650 -16.26 -36.08 4.52
N TYR A 651 -16.39 -35.47 5.71
CA TYR A 651 -15.43 -35.70 6.80
C TYR A 651 -15.56 -37.10 7.42
N ARG A 652 -16.78 -37.66 7.45
CA ARG A 652 -17.04 -39.05 7.87
C ARG A 652 -16.46 -40.01 6.85
N ASP A 653 -16.71 -39.75 5.57
CA ASP A 653 -16.21 -40.56 4.46
C ASP A 653 -14.66 -40.59 4.47
N LEU A 654 -14.03 -39.43 4.70
CA LEU A 654 -12.58 -39.31 4.88
C LEU A 654 -12.06 -40.12 6.08
N ALA A 655 -12.75 -40.06 7.23
CA ALA A 655 -12.39 -40.85 8.41
C ALA A 655 -12.53 -42.37 8.18
N THR A 656 -13.47 -42.80 7.34
CA THR A 656 -13.62 -44.21 6.92
C THR A 656 -12.64 -44.63 5.80
N GLY A 657 -11.89 -43.69 5.21
CA GLY A 657 -10.94 -43.97 4.13
C GLY A 657 -11.58 -44.11 2.75
N ALA A 658 -12.73 -43.48 2.51
CA ALA A 658 -13.39 -43.48 1.21
C ALA A 658 -12.49 -42.89 0.11
N ALA A 659 -12.48 -43.54 -1.06
CA ALA A 659 -11.70 -43.08 -2.22
C ALA A 659 -12.41 -41.96 -2.99
N GLY A 660 -11.64 -41.06 -3.61
CA GLY A 660 -12.17 -40.05 -4.53
C GLY A 660 -12.50 -38.68 -3.92
N ILE A 661 -12.13 -38.43 -2.65
CA ILE A 661 -12.26 -37.10 -2.02
C ILE A 661 -11.17 -36.17 -2.54
N GLY A 662 -11.54 -34.95 -2.97
CA GLY A 662 -10.60 -33.96 -3.49
C GLY A 662 -9.66 -33.38 -2.42
N PHE A 663 -8.39 -33.14 -2.77
CA PHE A 663 -7.45 -32.52 -1.82
C PHE A 663 -7.82 -31.08 -1.44
N ASP A 664 -8.50 -30.33 -2.32
CA ASP A 664 -8.96 -28.98 -2.03
C ASP A 664 -9.95 -28.97 -0.84
N ILE A 665 -10.91 -29.91 -0.77
CA ILE A 665 -11.84 -30.00 0.37
C ILE A 665 -11.16 -30.57 1.64
N CYS A 666 -10.16 -31.45 1.51
CA CYS A 666 -9.33 -31.86 2.66
C CYS A 666 -8.57 -30.67 3.28
N ASP A 667 -7.93 -29.83 2.45
CA ASP A 667 -7.22 -28.62 2.90
C ASP A 667 -8.16 -27.66 3.64
N TRP A 668 -9.41 -27.53 3.17
CA TRP A 668 -10.45 -26.75 3.84
C TRP A 668 -10.88 -27.36 5.18
N LEU A 669 -11.20 -28.65 5.24
CA LEU A 669 -11.67 -29.35 6.45
C LEU A 669 -10.63 -29.34 7.57
N PHE A 670 -9.35 -29.47 7.24
CA PHE A 670 -8.23 -29.35 8.19
C PHE A 670 -7.82 -27.89 8.47
N GLY A 671 -8.43 -26.89 7.82
CA GLY A 671 -8.12 -25.47 8.03
C GLY A 671 -6.69 -25.10 7.64
N LEU A 672 -6.13 -25.75 6.61
CA LEU A 672 -4.75 -25.54 6.13
C LEU A 672 -4.67 -24.57 4.94
N VAL A 673 -5.77 -23.87 4.63
CA VAL A 673 -5.85 -22.90 3.55
C VAL A 673 -5.20 -21.57 3.97
N LEU A 674 -4.16 -21.17 3.24
CA LEU A 674 -3.47 -19.89 3.44
C LEU A 674 -4.39 -18.68 3.15
N PRO A 675 -4.18 -17.53 3.83
CA PRO A 675 -5.02 -16.33 3.72
C PRO A 675 -4.98 -15.65 2.34
N GLY A 676 -5.81 -14.61 2.15
CA GLY A 676 -5.83 -13.76 0.95
C GLY A 676 -6.39 -14.44 -0.30
N LYS A 677 -5.76 -14.22 -1.46
CA LYS A 677 -6.17 -14.74 -2.78
C LYS A 677 -6.23 -16.27 -2.82
N ILE A 678 -5.40 -16.95 -2.01
CA ILE A 678 -5.41 -18.41 -1.90
C ILE A 678 -6.70 -18.85 -1.21
N PHE A 679 -7.06 -18.23 -0.09
CA PHE A 679 -8.33 -18.49 0.60
C PHE A 679 -9.54 -18.25 -0.32
N ARG A 680 -9.60 -17.07 -0.97
CA ARG A 680 -10.62 -16.71 -1.96
C ARG A 680 -10.78 -17.82 -3.01
N HIS A 681 -9.68 -18.26 -3.61
CA HIS A 681 -9.71 -19.27 -4.67
C HIS A 681 -10.12 -20.65 -4.19
N ARG A 682 -9.55 -21.10 -3.05
CA ARG A 682 -9.77 -22.44 -2.50
C ARG A 682 -11.21 -22.65 -2.06
N ILE A 683 -11.84 -21.69 -1.38
CA ILE A 683 -13.23 -21.85 -0.90
C ILE A 683 -14.22 -22.04 -2.06
N MET A 684 -14.01 -21.39 -3.21
CA MET A 684 -14.83 -21.59 -4.41
C MET A 684 -14.54 -22.92 -5.10
N CYS A 685 -13.27 -23.34 -5.16
CA CYS A 685 -12.91 -24.67 -5.66
C CYS A 685 -13.54 -25.78 -4.81
N CYS A 686 -13.60 -25.62 -3.48
CA CYS A 686 -14.28 -26.55 -2.58
C CYS A 686 -15.78 -26.60 -2.83
N LEU A 687 -16.44 -25.47 -3.11
CA LEU A 687 -17.87 -25.43 -3.43
C LEU A 687 -18.20 -26.14 -4.77
N VAL A 688 -17.29 -26.03 -5.76
CA VAL A 688 -17.41 -26.74 -7.05
C VAL A 688 -17.16 -28.24 -6.87
N ASP A 689 -16.11 -28.65 -6.16
CA ASP A 689 -15.87 -30.07 -5.82
C ASP A 689 -17.04 -30.64 -5.00
N ALA A 690 -17.62 -29.85 -4.10
CA ALA A 690 -18.76 -30.25 -3.30
C ALA A 690 -20.05 -30.47 -4.09
N SER A 691 -20.17 -29.95 -5.32
CA SER A 691 -21.40 -30.00 -6.12
C SER A 691 -21.29 -31.04 -7.25
N PRO A 692 -21.82 -32.28 -7.10
CA PRO A 692 -21.71 -33.33 -8.11
C PRO A 692 -22.06 -32.92 -9.55
N SER A 693 -23.05 -32.04 -9.73
CA SER A 693 -23.49 -31.55 -11.05
C SER A 693 -22.45 -30.71 -11.80
N VAL A 694 -21.44 -30.18 -11.10
CA VAL A 694 -20.36 -29.35 -11.68
C VAL A 694 -18.95 -29.78 -11.31
N ARG A 695 -18.78 -30.85 -10.52
CA ARG A 695 -17.48 -31.42 -10.12
C ARG A 695 -16.56 -31.71 -11.31
N SER A 696 -17.13 -32.10 -12.46
CA SER A 696 -16.39 -32.41 -13.70
C SER A 696 -15.65 -31.22 -14.32
N ILE A 697 -15.98 -29.98 -13.94
CA ILE A 697 -15.24 -28.78 -14.36
C ILE A 697 -13.83 -28.78 -13.73
N ASN A 698 -13.64 -29.52 -12.63
CA ASN A 698 -12.46 -29.51 -11.77
C ASN A 698 -12.22 -28.12 -11.15
N ALA A 699 -11.19 -28.02 -10.31
CA ALA A 699 -10.85 -26.80 -9.61
C ALA A 699 -10.03 -25.83 -10.50
N SER A 700 -10.27 -24.52 -10.34
CA SER A 700 -9.77 -23.50 -11.29
C SER A 700 -8.24 -23.51 -11.49
N PRO A 701 -7.74 -23.31 -12.73
CA PRO A 701 -6.32 -23.14 -13.02
C PRO A 701 -5.77 -21.76 -12.64
N PHE A 702 -6.59 -20.69 -12.64
CA PHE A 702 -6.13 -19.32 -12.37
C PHE A 702 -6.88 -18.65 -11.23
N TRP A 703 -6.12 -17.91 -10.42
CA TRP A 703 -6.63 -17.14 -9.28
C TRP A 703 -7.78 -16.20 -9.66
N ASP A 704 -7.70 -15.57 -10.84
CA ASP A 704 -8.62 -14.51 -11.27
C ASP A 704 -9.67 -14.99 -12.29
N SER A 705 -9.87 -16.30 -12.41
CA SER A 705 -10.99 -16.87 -13.19
C SER A 705 -12.32 -16.69 -12.46
N GLY A 706 -13.35 -16.24 -13.18
CA GLY A 706 -14.73 -16.43 -12.76
C GLY A 706 -15.26 -17.79 -13.16
N ILE A 707 -16.46 -18.12 -12.69
CA ILE A 707 -17.18 -19.34 -13.09
C ILE A 707 -18.59 -18.99 -13.54
N VAL A 708 -19.01 -19.59 -14.65
CA VAL A 708 -20.38 -19.57 -15.16
C VAL A 708 -21.03 -20.89 -14.77
N VAL A 709 -22.22 -20.84 -14.18
CA VAL A 709 -22.95 -22.02 -13.69
C VAL A 709 -24.44 -21.84 -13.94
N GLN A 710 -25.02 -22.72 -14.76
CA GLN A 710 -26.38 -22.57 -15.29
C GLN A 710 -26.59 -21.14 -15.86
N ASN A 711 -27.61 -20.41 -15.38
CA ASN A 711 -27.95 -19.05 -15.79
C ASN A 711 -27.37 -17.95 -14.86
N LYS A 712 -26.37 -18.29 -14.03
CA LYS A 712 -25.66 -17.36 -13.14
C LYS A 712 -24.15 -17.38 -13.44
N SER A 713 -23.46 -16.31 -13.05
CA SER A 713 -22.00 -16.28 -13.00
C SER A 713 -21.49 -15.62 -11.71
N TYR A 714 -20.25 -15.95 -11.37
CA TYR A 714 -19.57 -15.58 -10.14
C TYR A 714 -18.14 -15.16 -10.47
N TRP A 715 -17.70 -14.02 -9.93
CA TRP A 715 -16.44 -13.38 -10.34
C TRP A 715 -15.61 -12.96 -9.12
N PRO A 716 -14.27 -13.17 -9.13
CA PRO A 716 -13.40 -12.61 -8.10
C PRO A 716 -13.49 -11.09 -8.11
N LYS A 717 -13.55 -10.49 -6.92
CA LYS A 717 -13.75 -9.05 -6.69
C LYS A 717 -12.68 -8.16 -7.31
N ARG A 718 -11.47 -8.68 -7.54
CA ARG A 718 -10.38 -7.99 -8.23
C ARG A 718 -10.43 -8.06 -9.75
N THR A 719 -11.37 -8.82 -10.35
CA THR A 719 -11.58 -8.80 -11.82
C THR A 719 -12.45 -7.62 -12.23
N VAL A 720 -12.28 -7.15 -13.47
CA VAL A 720 -13.12 -6.07 -14.03
C VAL A 720 -14.61 -6.40 -13.96
N VAL A 721 -15.00 -7.66 -14.22
CA VAL A 721 -16.41 -8.08 -14.19
C VAL A 721 -16.95 -8.05 -12.77
N GLY A 722 -16.20 -8.53 -11.77
CA GLY A 722 -16.58 -8.43 -10.35
C GLY A 722 -16.67 -6.98 -9.86
N ARG A 723 -15.75 -6.10 -10.29
CA ARG A 723 -15.75 -4.67 -9.95
C ARG A 723 -16.93 -3.93 -10.58
N VAL A 724 -17.22 -4.16 -11.86
CA VAL A 724 -18.31 -3.50 -12.61
C VAL A 724 -19.67 -4.06 -12.19
N LEU A 725 -19.91 -5.36 -12.33
CA LEU A 725 -21.22 -5.96 -12.05
C LEU A 725 -21.58 -5.96 -10.55
N GLY A 726 -20.60 -5.76 -9.66
CA GLY A 726 -20.87 -5.40 -8.25
C GLY A 726 -21.63 -4.08 -8.06
N GLY A 727 -21.80 -3.27 -9.11
CA GLY A 727 -22.66 -2.08 -9.14
C GLY A 727 -24.14 -2.38 -9.46
N LEU A 728 -24.53 -3.62 -9.74
CA LEU A 728 -25.93 -4.04 -9.85
C LEU A 728 -26.62 -3.95 -8.47
N ASN A 729 -27.96 -4.02 -8.44
CA ASN A 729 -28.72 -3.88 -7.19
C ASN A 729 -28.72 -5.14 -6.30
N ASN A 730 -28.57 -6.34 -6.90
CA ASN A 730 -28.71 -7.63 -6.21
C ASN A 730 -27.42 -8.45 -5.93
N PRO A 731 -26.20 -8.10 -6.40
CA PRO A 731 -25.02 -8.94 -6.19
C PRO A 731 -24.58 -8.86 -4.73
N ARG A 732 -24.10 -9.97 -4.18
CA ARG A 732 -23.48 -10.01 -2.86
C ARG A 732 -21.96 -10.08 -3.01
N SER A 733 -21.24 -9.64 -1.98
CA SER A 733 -19.78 -9.72 -1.86
C SER A 733 -19.46 -10.56 -0.64
N ILE A 734 -18.73 -11.67 -0.81
CA ILE A 734 -18.29 -12.50 0.32
C ILE A 734 -16.98 -13.22 -0.01
N CYS A 735 -16.04 -13.22 0.93
CA CYS A 735 -14.73 -13.88 0.81
C CYS A 735 -14.01 -13.57 -0.51
N GLY A 736 -14.02 -12.30 -0.95
CA GLY A 736 -13.41 -11.88 -2.22
C GLY A 736 -14.17 -12.27 -3.50
N TRP A 737 -15.38 -12.86 -3.42
CA TRP A 737 -16.24 -13.17 -4.58
C TRP A 737 -17.43 -12.23 -4.69
N VAL A 738 -17.81 -11.91 -5.93
CA VAL A 738 -19.02 -11.15 -6.27
C VAL A 738 -19.99 -12.04 -7.04
N GLY A 739 -21.22 -12.16 -6.54
CA GLY A 739 -22.30 -12.91 -7.18
C GLY A 739 -23.55 -13.06 -6.31
N PRO A 740 -24.63 -13.67 -6.83
CA PRO A 740 -24.77 -14.10 -8.22
C PRO A 740 -24.98 -12.88 -9.14
N VAL A 741 -24.40 -12.92 -10.33
CA VAL A 741 -24.71 -12.01 -11.44
C VAL A 741 -25.20 -12.83 -12.65
N PRO A 742 -25.85 -12.24 -13.66
CA PRO A 742 -26.33 -12.99 -14.82
C PRO A 742 -25.21 -13.77 -15.53
N ALA A 743 -25.54 -14.93 -16.11
CA ALA A 743 -24.61 -15.63 -17.00
C ALA A 743 -24.35 -14.83 -18.30
N PRO A 744 -23.21 -15.06 -18.98
CA PRO A 744 -23.00 -14.55 -20.32
C PRO A 744 -24.06 -15.05 -21.32
N GLN A 745 -24.48 -14.18 -22.24
CA GLN A 745 -25.42 -14.53 -23.30
C GLN A 745 -24.80 -15.60 -24.22
N GLY A 746 -25.56 -16.66 -24.49
CA GLY A 746 -25.11 -17.78 -25.34
C GLY A 746 -24.24 -18.82 -24.64
N TRP A 747 -23.92 -18.65 -23.34
CA TRP A 747 -23.27 -19.71 -22.56
C TRP A 747 -24.29 -20.78 -22.15
N SER A 748 -24.02 -22.04 -22.53
CA SER A 748 -24.84 -23.21 -22.17
C SER A 748 -24.10 -24.21 -21.27
N SER A 749 -22.76 -24.18 -21.25
CA SER A 749 -21.92 -25.04 -20.41
C SER A 749 -21.44 -24.31 -19.16
N SER A 750 -21.36 -25.05 -18.05
CA SER A 750 -20.74 -24.54 -16.83
C SER A 750 -19.22 -24.66 -16.95
N ALA A 751 -18.47 -23.58 -16.74
CA ALA A 751 -17.03 -23.52 -16.99
C ALA A 751 -16.33 -22.38 -16.24
N TRP A 752 -15.03 -22.54 -16.01
CA TRP A 752 -14.13 -21.44 -15.60
C TRP A 752 -13.87 -20.51 -16.80
N VAL A 753 -13.87 -19.20 -16.55
CA VAL A 753 -13.68 -18.17 -17.56
C VAL A 753 -12.64 -17.15 -17.07
N LYS A 754 -11.62 -16.91 -17.89
CA LYS A 754 -10.58 -15.91 -17.64
C LYS A 754 -10.84 -14.65 -18.46
N ILE A 755 -10.82 -13.48 -17.84
CA ILE A 755 -11.09 -12.19 -18.50
C ILE A 755 -9.79 -11.45 -18.79
N ASN A 756 -9.60 -11.08 -20.06
CA ASN A 756 -8.52 -10.23 -20.52
C ASN A 756 -8.89 -8.75 -20.35
N ALA A 757 -8.28 -8.09 -19.37
CA ALA A 757 -8.39 -6.65 -19.14
C ALA A 757 -7.05 -6.09 -18.61
N ARG A 758 -6.61 -4.94 -19.15
CA ARG A 758 -5.36 -4.30 -18.72
C ARG A 758 -5.48 -3.72 -17.31
N ALA A 759 -4.38 -3.69 -16.55
CA ALA A 759 -4.31 -2.89 -15.34
C ALA A 759 -4.52 -1.39 -15.66
N VAL A 760 -5.01 -0.63 -14.68
CA VAL A 760 -5.08 0.83 -14.72
C VAL A 760 -4.06 1.36 -13.72
N ASP A 761 -3.24 2.32 -14.13
CA ASP A 761 -2.23 2.91 -13.24
C ASP A 761 -2.89 3.54 -12.01
N VAL A 762 -2.28 3.35 -10.85
CA VAL A 762 -2.79 3.87 -9.59
C VAL A 762 -2.05 5.18 -9.28
N PRO A 763 -2.71 6.34 -9.32
CA PRO A 763 -2.05 7.64 -9.12
C PRO A 763 -1.43 7.75 -7.72
N ILE A 764 -0.33 8.51 -7.61
CA ILE A 764 0.31 8.77 -6.31
C ILE A 764 -0.67 9.57 -5.44
N PRO A 765 -1.07 9.05 -4.26
CA PRO A 765 -1.98 9.75 -3.38
C PRO A 765 -1.24 10.83 -2.57
N VAL A 766 -1.87 12.00 -2.40
CA VAL A 766 -1.45 13.13 -1.54
C VAL A 766 0.06 13.46 -1.57
N SER A 767 0.47 14.42 -2.41
CA SER A 767 1.85 14.93 -2.39
C SER A 767 2.12 15.82 -1.17
N THR A 768 3.18 15.52 -0.43
CA THR A 768 3.47 16.06 0.92
C THR A 768 3.73 17.57 0.98
N SER A 769 3.91 18.24 -0.15
CA SER A 769 4.22 19.68 -0.22
C SER A 769 3.00 20.61 -0.06
N GLN A 770 1.78 20.07 0.07
CA GLN A 770 0.53 20.86 -0.06
C GLN A 770 -0.37 20.86 1.20
N LEU A 771 0.21 20.71 2.40
CA LEU A 771 -0.54 20.89 3.67
C LEU A 771 -0.78 22.37 4.04
N GLN A 772 -0.27 23.32 3.25
CA GLN A 772 -0.70 24.72 3.31
C GLN A 772 -2.04 24.91 2.57
N LEU A 773 -2.86 25.86 3.05
CA LEU A 773 -4.03 26.37 2.35
C LEU A 773 -3.60 27.14 1.08
N THR A 774 -3.26 26.43 0.01
CA THR A 774 -2.96 27.03 -1.30
C THR A 774 -4.26 27.47 -2.00
N LEU A 775 -4.21 28.56 -2.77
CA LEU A 775 -5.36 28.98 -3.59
C LEU A 775 -5.77 27.88 -4.58
N ASP A 776 -4.81 27.11 -5.12
CA ASP A 776 -5.06 25.90 -5.91
C ASP A 776 -5.90 24.85 -5.15
N GLY A 777 -5.53 24.55 -3.90
CA GLY A 777 -6.22 23.56 -3.07
C GLY A 777 -7.65 23.94 -2.71
N LEU A 778 -7.96 25.23 -2.69
CA LEU A 778 -9.30 25.79 -2.49
C LEU A 778 -10.08 25.97 -3.81
N GLY A 779 -9.47 25.69 -4.97
CA GLY A 779 -10.09 25.89 -6.28
C GLY A 779 -10.23 27.36 -6.69
N LEU A 780 -9.38 28.24 -6.13
CA LEU A 780 -9.41 29.70 -6.31
C LEU A 780 -8.34 30.24 -7.24
N ALA A 781 -7.32 29.43 -7.57
CA ALA A 781 -6.38 29.72 -8.65
C ALA A 781 -6.95 29.21 -10.00
N ASP A 782 -8.11 29.74 -10.42
CA ASP A 782 -8.61 29.49 -11.77
C ASP A 782 -7.90 30.44 -12.75
N PRO A 783 -7.16 29.97 -13.76
CA PRO A 783 -6.44 30.86 -14.68
C PRO A 783 -7.38 31.75 -15.51
N ASP A 784 -8.66 31.38 -15.61
CA ASP A 784 -9.71 32.15 -16.28
C ASP A 784 -10.29 33.28 -15.39
N VAL A 785 -9.94 33.32 -14.09
CA VAL A 785 -10.41 34.33 -13.12
C VAL A 785 -9.25 35.23 -12.71
N ASN A 786 -9.14 36.37 -13.40
CA ASN A 786 -8.11 37.38 -13.14
C ASN A 786 -8.48 38.26 -11.91
N GLU A 787 -8.51 37.63 -10.73
CA GLU A 787 -8.81 38.25 -9.43
C GLU A 787 -7.52 38.65 -8.70
N SER A 788 -7.55 39.76 -7.95
CA SER A 788 -6.39 40.17 -7.16
C SER A 788 -6.21 39.29 -5.91
N PRO A 789 -4.97 39.08 -5.42
CA PRO A 789 -4.73 38.26 -4.22
C PRO A 789 -5.52 38.70 -2.99
N GLU A 790 -5.85 39.99 -2.89
CA GLU A 790 -6.66 40.58 -1.83
C GLU A 790 -8.11 40.10 -1.88
N ALA A 791 -8.77 40.20 -3.04
CA ALA A 791 -10.16 39.77 -3.21
C ALA A 791 -10.32 38.26 -3.04
N ALA A 792 -9.32 37.48 -3.48
CA ALA A 792 -9.24 36.05 -3.20
C ALA A 792 -9.13 35.77 -1.68
N LEU A 793 -8.29 36.52 -0.95
CA LEU A 793 -8.12 36.37 0.49
C LEU A 793 -9.38 36.77 1.29
N GLU A 794 -10.06 37.85 0.89
CA GLU A 794 -11.34 38.25 1.47
C GLU A 794 -12.40 37.17 1.21
N SER A 795 -12.47 36.60 0.01
CA SER A 795 -13.38 35.50 -0.31
C SER A 795 -13.07 34.21 0.45
N ILE A 796 -11.80 33.91 0.75
CA ILE A 796 -11.39 32.76 1.57
C ILE A 796 -11.83 32.95 3.02
N THR A 797 -11.57 34.13 3.58
CA THR A 797 -11.76 34.41 5.02
C THR A 797 -13.21 34.75 5.38
N ASP A 798 -14.06 35.12 4.42
CA ASP A 798 -15.51 35.21 4.61
C ASP A 798 -16.13 33.82 4.79
N ILE A 799 -16.45 33.47 6.04
CA ILE A 799 -17.14 32.23 6.41
C ILE A 799 -18.54 32.10 5.78
N GLY A 800 -19.14 33.18 5.30
CA GLY A 800 -20.39 33.18 4.53
C GLY A 800 -20.25 32.53 3.13
N GLN A 801 -19.04 32.50 2.56
CA GLN A 801 -18.77 31.76 1.33
C GLN A 801 -18.60 30.25 1.55
N TRP A 802 -18.52 29.79 2.80
CA TRP A 802 -18.33 28.38 3.14
C TRP A 802 -19.68 27.72 3.38
N ILE A 803 -20.22 27.13 2.32
CA ILE A 803 -21.56 26.57 2.29
C ILE A 803 -21.57 25.06 2.49
N GLN A 804 -22.65 24.55 3.08
CA GLN A 804 -22.97 23.12 3.01
C GLN A 804 -23.49 22.81 1.61
N ALA A 805 -22.58 22.42 0.71
CA ALA A 805 -22.96 22.01 -0.63
C ALA A 805 -23.73 20.67 -0.59
N LEU A 806 -24.97 20.72 -1.05
CA LEU A 806 -25.72 19.53 -1.45
C LEU A 806 -25.17 19.11 -2.81
N GLY A 807 -24.93 17.80 -3.01
CA GLY A 807 -24.44 17.27 -4.29
C GLY A 807 -25.51 17.35 -5.39
N PRO A 808 -25.29 16.69 -6.56
CA PRO A 808 -26.27 16.58 -7.63
C PRO A 808 -27.68 16.31 -7.08
N PRO A 809 -28.67 17.16 -7.41
CA PRO A 809 -30.01 17.07 -6.84
C PRO A 809 -30.66 15.75 -7.27
N PRO A 810 -31.42 15.09 -6.38
CA PRO A 810 -32.10 13.85 -6.72
C PRO A 810 -32.97 14.02 -7.97
N THR A 811 -32.75 13.14 -8.96
CA THR A 811 -33.58 13.04 -10.16
C THR A 811 -34.99 12.57 -9.78
N ALA A 812 -35.83 13.52 -9.37
CA ALA A 812 -37.26 13.31 -9.18
C ALA A 812 -37.91 12.88 -10.52
N THR A 813 -38.87 11.96 -10.59
CA THR A 813 -39.77 11.46 -9.53
C THR A 813 -39.86 9.93 -9.49
N ARG A 814 -40.48 9.40 -8.43
CA ARG A 814 -40.69 7.96 -8.11
C ARG A 814 -41.48 7.14 -9.16
N ASN A 815 -41.99 7.78 -10.22
CA ASN A 815 -42.89 7.17 -11.21
C ASN A 815 -42.29 7.08 -12.64
N ASP A 816 -41.07 7.58 -12.87
CA ASP A 816 -40.42 7.40 -14.18
C ASP A 816 -39.87 5.97 -14.33
N VAL A 817 -40.43 5.26 -15.31
CA VAL A 817 -40.12 3.86 -15.65
C VAL A 817 -38.63 3.69 -15.97
N LYS A 818 -38.05 2.56 -15.52
CA LYS A 818 -36.69 2.03 -15.82
C LYS A 818 -35.89 2.83 -16.86
N LYS A 819 -35.15 3.86 -16.44
CA LYS A 819 -34.25 4.62 -17.34
C LYS A 819 -32.99 3.85 -17.73
N VAL A 820 -32.57 2.88 -16.92
CA VAL A 820 -31.44 1.97 -17.21
C VAL A 820 -31.84 0.54 -16.89
N GLU A 821 -31.67 -0.36 -17.87
CA GLU A 821 -31.82 -1.80 -17.72
C GLU A 821 -30.55 -2.51 -18.18
N PHE A 822 -30.05 -3.47 -17.39
CA PHE A 822 -28.94 -4.35 -17.79
C PHE A 822 -29.50 -5.49 -18.64
N THR A 823 -29.02 -5.62 -19.87
CA THR A 823 -29.56 -6.56 -20.86
C THR A 823 -28.74 -7.84 -20.92
N ALA A 824 -27.42 -7.73 -21.07
CA ALA A 824 -26.55 -8.89 -21.29
C ALA A 824 -25.10 -8.66 -20.87
N LEU A 825 -24.44 -9.75 -20.49
CA LEU A 825 -22.99 -9.87 -20.48
C LEU A 825 -22.62 -10.67 -21.74
N ARG A 826 -21.79 -10.14 -22.63
CA ARG A 826 -21.21 -10.87 -23.76
C ARG A 826 -19.72 -11.06 -23.53
N LEU A 827 -19.20 -12.20 -23.96
CA LEU A 827 -17.78 -12.53 -23.90
C LEU A 827 -17.29 -12.86 -25.31
N THR A 828 -16.24 -12.18 -25.76
CA THR A 828 -15.59 -12.47 -27.06
C THR A 828 -14.22 -13.08 -26.82
N GLU A 829 -13.92 -14.20 -27.49
CA GLU A 829 -12.61 -14.85 -27.38
C GLU A 829 -11.53 -13.94 -27.96
N VAL A 830 -10.47 -13.70 -27.20
CA VAL A 830 -9.31 -12.91 -27.63
C VAL A 830 -8.28 -13.88 -28.18
N ALA A 831 -7.84 -13.66 -29.42
CA ALA A 831 -6.80 -14.46 -30.06
C ALA A 831 -5.46 -14.29 -29.30
N GLY A 832 -5.15 -15.26 -28.43
CA GLY A 832 -3.92 -15.34 -27.66
C GLY A 832 -2.88 -16.26 -28.30
N THR A 833 -1.61 -16.07 -27.92
CA THR A 833 -0.51 -16.99 -28.26
C THR A 833 -0.40 -18.18 -27.30
N THR A 834 -1.15 -18.17 -26.20
CA THR A 834 -1.24 -19.23 -25.19
C THR A 834 -2.30 -20.27 -25.58
N ALA A 835 -2.10 -21.53 -25.17
CA ALA A 835 -3.02 -22.64 -25.45
C ALA A 835 -4.39 -22.58 -24.72
N GLU A 836 -4.71 -21.45 -24.11
CA GLU A 836 -5.86 -21.27 -23.22
C GLU A 836 -6.69 -20.06 -23.67
N LYS A 837 -8.02 -20.20 -23.59
CA LYS A 837 -8.97 -19.19 -24.07
C LYS A 837 -9.15 -18.06 -23.05
N GLU A 838 -8.68 -16.86 -23.41
CA GLU A 838 -9.03 -15.63 -22.69
C GLU A 838 -10.18 -14.91 -23.38
N TYR A 839 -11.04 -14.25 -22.60
CA TYR A 839 -12.22 -13.55 -23.13
C TYR A 839 -12.22 -12.08 -22.78
N ARG A 840 -12.71 -11.23 -23.68
CA ARG A 840 -13.02 -9.83 -23.40
C ARG A 840 -14.50 -9.68 -23.08
N ALA A 841 -14.80 -9.11 -21.92
CA ALA A 841 -16.17 -8.85 -21.51
C ALA A 841 -16.72 -7.57 -22.14
N THR A 842 -17.97 -7.64 -22.58
CA THR A 842 -18.79 -6.50 -23.02
C THR A 842 -20.10 -6.54 -22.24
N VAL A 843 -20.54 -5.41 -21.71
CA VAL A 843 -21.81 -5.30 -20.98
C VAL A 843 -22.77 -4.40 -21.75
N ASP A 844 -24.00 -4.88 -21.90
CA ASP A 844 -25.03 -4.24 -22.71
C ASP A 844 -26.16 -3.74 -21.82
N PHE A 845 -26.59 -2.52 -22.09
CA PHE A 845 -27.66 -1.83 -21.38
C PHE A 845 -28.69 -1.27 -22.36
N ILE A 846 -29.90 -1.05 -21.86
CA ILE A 846 -30.88 -0.17 -22.49
C ILE A 846 -30.97 1.08 -21.61
N ILE A 847 -30.64 2.25 -22.16
CA ILE A 847 -30.62 3.54 -21.47
C ILE A 847 -31.59 4.47 -22.20
N ASN A 848 -32.67 4.90 -21.55
CA ASN A 848 -33.77 5.67 -22.18
C ASN A 848 -34.26 5.04 -23.52
N ASN A 849 -34.45 3.71 -23.54
CA ASN A 849 -34.78 2.89 -24.72
C ASN A 849 -33.69 2.81 -25.82
N ILE A 850 -32.50 3.37 -25.61
CA ILE A 850 -31.36 3.28 -26.54
C ILE A 850 -30.44 2.14 -26.09
N PRO A 851 -30.10 1.16 -26.95
CA PRO A 851 -29.14 0.11 -26.61
C PRO A 851 -27.70 0.66 -26.61
N ILE A 852 -27.00 0.54 -25.48
CA ILE A 852 -25.62 1.02 -25.30
C ILE A 852 -24.75 -0.10 -24.74
N SER A 853 -23.64 -0.38 -25.42
CA SER A 853 -22.63 -1.37 -25.02
C SER A 853 -21.37 -0.70 -24.47
N TYR A 854 -20.75 -1.30 -23.46
CA TYR A 854 -19.42 -0.92 -22.96
C TYR A 854 -18.48 -2.11 -22.99
N VAL A 855 -17.32 -1.95 -23.63
CA VAL A 855 -16.30 -3.00 -23.71
C VAL A 855 -15.31 -2.82 -22.54
N LEU A 856 -15.16 -3.87 -21.73
CA LEU A 856 -14.38 -3.83 -20.49
C LEU A 856 -12.89 -4.03 -20.78
N TYR A 857 -12.24 -3.02 -21.37
CA TYR A 857 -10.83 -3.09 -21.77
C TYR A 857 -9.84 -3.12 -20.59
N SER A 858 -10.22 -2.54 -19.45
CA SER A 858 -9.30 -2.30 -18.32
C SER A 858 -9.95 -2.58 -16.96
N ASN A 859 -9.13 -2.77 -15.94
CA ASN A 859 -9.54 -3.14 -14.59
C ASN A 859 -9.34 -1.98 -13.59
N PRO A 860 -10.21 -0.96 -13.60
CA PRO A 860 -10.10 0.21 -12.73
C PRO A 860 -10.34 -0.15 -11.27
N LEU A 861 -9.79 0.65 -10.36
CA LEU A 861 -10.01 0.54 -8.93
C LEU A 861 -11.20 1.42 -8.49
N PHE A 862 -12.14 0.82 -7.75
CA PHE A 862 -13.28 1.52 -7.16
C PHE A 862 -13.15 1.58 -5.65
N VAL A 863 -13.01 2.78 -5.09
CA VAL A 863 -12.90 3.01 -3.64
C VAL A 863 -14.24 3.49 -3.11
N CYS A 864 -14.80 2.79 -2.13
CA CYS A 864 -16.01 3.24 -1.45
C CYS A 864 -15.69 4.50 -0.62
N ALA A 865 -16.47 5.56 -0.79
CA ALA A 865 -16.34 6.75 0.05
C ALA A 865 -16.66 6.39 1.52
N PRO A 866 -15.75 6.60 2.48
CA PRO A 866 -16.00 6.39 3.90
C PRO A 866 -17.10 7.33 4.43
N PRO A 867 -17.86 6.90 5.45
CA PRO A 867 -18.84 7.77 6.10
C PRO A 867 -18.16 8.91 6.85
N CYS A 868 -18.77 10.10 6.85
CA CYS A 868 -18.29 11.25 7.61
C CYS A 868 -19.20 11.54 8.83
N VAL A 869 -18.65 12.22 9.84
CA VAL A 869 -19.41 12.59 11.04
C VAL A 869 -20.01 13.98 10.83
N GLY A 870 -21.29 14.04 10.47
CA GLY A 870 -21.98 15.29 10.16
C GLY A 870 -21.78 15.78 8.74
N THR A 871 -22.05 17.06 8.51
CA THR A 871 -22.07 17.71 7.20
C THR A 871 -21.07 18.85 7.15
N HIS A 872 -20.26 18.89 6.09
CA HIS A 872 -19.07 19.73 6.02
C HIS A 872 -19.18 20.84 4.97
N LEU A 873 -18.57 21.97 5.28
CA LEU A 873 -18.55 23.17 4.47
C LEU A 873 -17.46 23.08 3.39
N MET A 874 -17.79 23.56 2.20
CA MET A 874 -16.85 23.85 1.11
C MET A 874 -17.05 25.27 0.59
N HIS A 875 -16.04 25.83 -0.08
CA HIS A 875 -16.15 27.16 -0.64
C HIS A 875 -17.18 27.19 -1.78
N ARG A 876 -18.01 28.24 -1.83
CA ARG A 876 -19.12 28.37 -2.78
C ARG A 876 -18.67 28.33 -4.25
N ARG A 877 -17.52 28.92 -4.59
CA ARG A 877 -16.98 28.88 -5.95
C ARG A 877 -16.59 27.46 -6.35
N GLN A 878 -15.95 26.73 -5.43
CA GLN A 878 -15.58 25.33 -5.59
C GLN A 878 -16.83 24.43 -5.76
N ALA A 879 -17.88 24.67 -4.97
CA ALA A 879 -19.16 23.97 -5.11
C ALA A 879 -19.78 24.18 -6.50
N VAL A 880 -19.87 25.43 -6.97
CA VAL A 880 -20.42 25.76 -8.29
C VAL A 880 -19.57 25.14 -9.41
N LYS A 881 -18.24 25.21 -9.32
CA LYS A 881 -17.31 24.63 -10.30
C LYS A 881 -17.49 23.12 -10.48
N TYR A 882 -17.59 22.37 -9.37
CA TYR A 882 -17.76 20.92 -9.44
C TYR A 882 -19.20 20.47 -9.73
N LEU A 883 -20.23 21.23 -9.32
CA LEU A 883 -21.61 20.97 -9.75
C LEU A 883 -21.83 21.28 -11.23
N GLY A 884 -21.01 22.16 -11.83
CA GLY A 884 -20.95 22.38 -13.27
C GLY A 884 -20.26 21.27 -14.07
N SER A 885 -19.47 20.40 -13.46
CA SER A 885 -18.80 19.25 -14.12
C SER A 885 -19.53 17.91 -13.94
N VAL A 886 -20.84 17.98 -13.66
CA VAL A 886 -21.71 16.80 -13.50
C VAL A 886 -22.14 16.25 -14.86
N VAL A 887 -21.91 14.96 -15.08
CA VAL A 887 -22.31 14.21 -16.29
C VAL A 887 -23.37 13.18 -15.89
N LYS A 888 -24.49 13.15 -16.60
CA LYS A 888 -25.55 12.14 -16.40
C LYS A 888 -25.19 10.84 -17.10
N VAL A 889 -25.70 9.71 -16.59
CA VAL A 889 -25.46 8.39 -17.20
C VAL A 889 -25.92 8.30 -18.66
N ALA A 890 -26.99 9.01 -19.06
CA ALA A 890 -27.48 9.03 -20.44
C ALA A 890 -26.43 9.57 -21.43
N ASP A 891 -25.72 10.64 -21.06
CA ASP A 891 -24.76 11.34 -21.93
C ASP A 891 -23.35 10.74 -21.81
N LEU A 892 -23.15 9.79 -20.89
CA LEU A 892 -21.84 9.32 -20.46
C LEU A 892 -21.06 8.58 -21.57
N LYS A 893 -21.74 7.91 -22.51
CA LYS A 893 -21.05 7.20 -23.60
C LYS A 893 -20.23 8.16 -24.49
N GLU A 894 -20.81 9.33 -24.76
CA GLU A 894 -20.21 10.38 -25.61
C GLU A 894 -19.29 11.33 -24.82
N ALA A 895 -19.22 11.21 -23.50
CA ALA A 895 -18.36 12.04 -22.66
C ALA A 895 -16.87 11.66 -22.77
N TYR A 896 -16.03 12.64 -23.11
CA TYR A 896 -14.56 12.57 -23.13
C TYR A 896 -13.92 13.64 -22.21
N PRO A 897 -14.17 13.59 -20.89
CA PRO A 897 -13.59 14.56 -19.97
C PRO A 897 -12.07 14.34 -19.82
N PRO A 898 -11.27 15.42 -19.71
CA PRO A 898 -9.82 15.31 -19.57
C PRO A 898 -9.44 14.60 -18.26
N THR A 899 -8.17 14.16 -18.18
CA THR A 899 -7.70 13.28 -17.10
C THR A 899 -7.39 14.01 -15.79
N ASP A 900 -7.16 15.33 -15.86
CA ASP A 900 -6.78 16.23 -14.78
C ASP A 900 -7.97 16.91 -14.07
N LYS A 901 -9.14 17.02 -14.72
CA LYS A 901 -10.34 17.64 -14.16
C LYS A 901 -11.22 16.62 -13.43
N LEU A 902 -11.74 17.02 -12.26
CA LEU A 902 -12.71 16.23 -11.51
C LEU A 902 -14.07 16.16 -12.24
N VAL A 903 -14.52 14.96 -12.53
CA VAL A 903 -15.82 14.64 -13.14
C VAL A 903 -16.70 14.00 -12.09
N ILE A 904 -17.95 14.45 -12.01
CA ILE A 904 -18.96 13.85 -11.14
C ILE A 904 -19.97 13.13 -12.03
N ILE A 905 -20.10 11.82 -11.90
CA ILE A 905 -21.09 11.03 -12.62
C ILE A 905 -22.32 10.93 -11.72
N ASP A 906 -23.42 11.56 -12.14
CA ASP A 906 -24.72 11.42 -11.49
C ASP A 906 -25.29 10.04 -11.87
N ALA A 907 -25.38 9.16 -10.87
CA ALA A 907 -25.73 7.75 -11.01
C ALA A 907 -26.65 7.27 -9.88
N GLN A 908 -27.58 8.14 -9.47
CA GLN A 908 -28.52 7.93 -8.37
C GLN A 908 -29.68 6.99 -8.73
N GLY A 909 -29.96 6.80 -10.02
CA GLY A 909 -31.01 5.92 -10.52
C GLY A 909 -30.68 4.42 -10.37
N PRO A 910 -31.70 3.55 -10.34
CA PRO A 910 -31.50 2.11 -10.25
C PRO A 910 -30.75 1.59 -11.47
N GLY A 911 -29.59 0.94 -11.24
CA GLY A 911 -28.75 0.40 -12.33
C GLY A 911 -27.79 1.41 -12.96
N GLU A 912 -27.88 2.70 -12.67
CA GLU A 912 -26.96 3.72 -13.22
C GLU A 912 -25.51 3.52 -12.72
N GLN A 913 -25.36 3.07 -11.47
CA GLN A 913 -24.06 2.78 -10.86
C GLN A 913 -23.23 1.75 -11.64
N VAL A 914 -23.84 0.72 -12.23
CA VAL A 914 -23.09 -0.28 -13.02
C VAL A 914 -22.66 0.29 -14.38
N VAL A 915 -23.45 1.18 -14.98
CA VAL A 915 -23.07 1.88 -16.23
C VAL A 915 -21.88 2.80 -15.98
N ALA A 916 -21.91 3.58 -14.89
CA ALA A 916 -20.79 4.46 -14.50
C ALA A 916 -19.48 3.67 -14.33
N ARG A 917 -19.55 2.50 -13.67
CA ARG A 917 -18.39 1.60 -13.53
C ARG A 917 -17.96 0.97 -14.87
N ALA A 918 -18.90 0.62 -15.75
CA ALA A 918 -18.58 0.07 -17.06
C ALA A 918 -17.87 1.09 -17.96
N TRP A 919 -18.30 2.36 -17.94
CA TRP A 919 -17.59 3.46 -18.60
C TRP A 919 -16.18 3.65 -18.04
N CYS A 920 -16.00 3.64 -16.71
CA CYS A 920 -14.67 3.68 -16.08
C CYS A 920 -13.74 2.56 -16.58
N ALA A 921 -14.28 1.35 -16.79
CA ALA A 921 -13.53 0.19 -17.26
C ALA A 921 -13.23 0.22 -18.77
N GLU A 922 -14.08 0.86 -19.58
CA GLU A 922 -13.81 1.15 -20.99
C GLU A 922 -12.74 2.26 -21.14
N ARG A 923 -12.82 3.31 -20.32
CA ARG A 923 -11.97 4.50 -20.36
C ARG A 923 -10.66 4.40 -19.57
N ALA A 924 -10.43 3.33 -18.80
CA ALA A 924 -9.29 3.18 -17.88
C ALA A 924 -9.19 4.33 -16.85
N ARG A 925 -10.29 4.58 -16.13
CA ARG A 925 -10.36 5.58 -15.05
C ARG A 925 -10.73 4.93 -13.72
N ASN A 926 -9.90 5.08 -12.71
CA ASN A 926 -10.24 4.74 -11.31
C ASN A 926 -11.32 5.72 -10.81
N ALA A 927 -12.16 5.30 -9.85
CA ALA A 927 -13.24 6.18 -9.35
C ALA A 927 -13.55 5.99 -7.85
N ILE A 928 -13.93 7.09 -7.21
CA ILE A 928 -14.54 7.08 -5.87
C ILE A 928 -16.02 6.79 -6.04
N VAL A 929 -16.56 5.90 -5.22
CA VAL A 929 -17.97 5.48 -5.26
C VAL A 929 -18.64 5.87 -3.96
N ARG A 930 -19.53 6.85 -4.02
CA ARG A 930 -20.39 7.25 -2.89
C ARG A 930 -21.78 6.66 -3.13
N LYS A 931 -22.35 5.98 -2.14
CA LYS A 931 -23.73 5.47 -2.19
C LYS A 931 -24.51 5.85 -0.93
N GLY A 932 -25.67 6.46 -1.09
CA GLY A 932 -26.50 6.90 0.03
C GLY A 932 -25.86 7.98 0.91
N LEU A 933 -26.50 8.32 2.04
CA LEU A 933 -26.18 9.53 2.82
C LEU A 933 -24.92 9.44 3.71
N ASP A 934 -24.11 8.40 3.57
CA ASP A 934 -23.00 8.14 4.48
C ASP A 934 -21.87 9.16 4.38
N CYS A 935 -21.49 9.55 3.15
CA CYS A 935 -20.47 10.56 2.88
C CYS A 935 -21.11 11.84 2.31
N CYS A 936 -20.76 12.99 2.88
CA CYS A 936 -21.20 14.29 2.39
C CYS A 936 -20.44 14.67 1.10
N PHE A 937 -21.01 15.61 0.32
CA PHE A 937 -20.45 16.01 -0.97
C PHE A 937 -19.00 16.54 -0.85
N ALA A 938 -18.73 17.36 0.16
CA ALA A 938 -17.38 17.90 0.41
C ALA A 938 -16.33 16.80 0.68
N CYS A 939 -16.63 15.81 1.53
CA CYS A 939 -15.69 14.72 1.79
C CYS A 939 -15.51 13.82 0.56
N ALA A 940 -16.58 13.51 -0.18
CA ALA A 940 -16.48 12.69 -1.39
C ALA A 940 -15.63 13.36 -2.49
N VAL A 941 -15.80 14.68 -2.69
CA VAL A 941 -15.01 15.50 -3.61
C VAL A 941 -13.54 15.56 -3.17
N ASN A 942 -13.26 15.86 -1.90
CA ASN A 942 -11.89 15.95 -1.38
C ASN A 942 -11.12 14.63 -1.54
N ILE A 943 -11.79 13.49 -1.38
CA ILE A 943 -11.18 12.16 -1.55
C ILE A 943 -10.88 11.85 -3.04
N ALA A 944 -11.72 12.32 -3.97
CA ALA A 944 -11.51 12.12 -5.41
C ALA A 944 -10.45 13.05 -6.02
N HIS A 945 -10.17 14.19 -5.38
CA HIS A 945 -9.25 15.21 -5.86
C HIS A 945 -7.77 14.81 -5.69
N LYS A 946 -6.88 15.45 -6.46
CA LYS A 946 -5.44 15.15 -6.51
C LYS A 946 -4.63 15.75 -5.37
N THR A 947 -4.98 16.96 -4.94
CA THR A 947 -4.24 17.69 -3.90
C THR A 947 -4.60 17.20 -2.48
N THR A 948 -5.85 16.83 -2.26
CA THR A 948 -6.42 16.52 -0.94
C THR A 948 -6.76 15.03 -0.72
N GLY A 949 -6.60 14.19 -1.75
CA GLY A 949 -7.08 12.81 -1.75
C GLY A 949 -6.29 11.87 -2.67
N LEU A 950 -7.01 10.95 -3.31
CA LEU A 950 -6.42 9.84 -4.08
C LEU A 950 -6.10 10.19 -5.54
N GLY A 951 -6.47 11.38 -6.04
CA GLY A 951 -6.17 11.80 -7.42
C GLY A 951 -6.85 10.97 -8.51
N PHE A 952 -8.02 10.39 -8.23
CA PHE A 952 -8.78 9.59 -9.20
C PHE A 952 -9.52 10.45 -10.23
N HIS A 953 -9.87 11.69 -9.87
CA HIS A 953 -10.59 12.65 -10.72
C HIS A 953 -11.97 12.17 -11.24
N ILE A 954 -12.50 11.03 -10.78
CA ILE A 954 -13.87 10.57 -11.03
C ILE A 954 -14.56 10.30 -9.69
N LEU A 955 -15.75 10.88 -9.51
CA LEU A 955 -16.67 10.59 -8.41
C LEU A 955 -17.99 10.05 -8.97
N ILE A 956 -18.31 8.79 -8.67
CA ILE A 956 -19.62 8.19 -8.95
C ILE A 956 -20.53 8.52 -7.78
N TRP A 957 -21.57 9.32 -8.05
CA TRP A 957 -22.53 9.81 -7.07
C TRP A 957 -23.82 8.99 -7.14
N SER A 958 -24.00 8.09 -6.17
CA SER A 958 -25.15 7.18 -6.00
C SER A 958 -25.72 7.18 -4.57
#